data_AF-A0A835TC89-F1
#
_entry.id   AF-A0A835TC89-F1
#
_cell.length_a   1.000
_cell.length_b   1.000
_cell.length_c   1.000
_cell.angle_alpha   90.00
_cell.angle_beta   90.00
_cell.angle_gamma   90.00
#
_symmetry.space_group_name_H-M   'P 1'
#
loop_
_entity.id
_entity.type
_entity.pdbx_description
1 polymer ?
#
loop_
_entity_poly.entity_id
_entity_poly.type
_entity_poly.pdbx_seq_one_letter_code
_entity_poly.pdbx_strand_id
1 'polypeptide(L)'
;MAGMSQDAAVDVCGRFLKGAAISVWQNSFDEASNWTAFAIKPHSLAERVRGKDPQLRLNTSPDFWNRYHEDIQCCRLLGSNSLRLSLEWSRIMPNGPGQVDEDAVQRYTDILRACEGAGLVPMLTLHHFTHPQWFQELGGFEKEESIRYFEEWAVTAFKLFRNHMHLVATFNEPTCAAFTGYIAGIHTPGRRGDIATAGRVLLHMLRAHSAAYAAIKAQDGGGAVRVGLVHQQITFEPEGTGVLHSASRWTADWLTHCFGWDVVHEYLMKGHFAWRIPGGRPGHLEVQEPSGRPHVDWLGINYYTRVVLDWRLGFTCRPGEVLTDMGWPVVPEGLYAAIAHCAELGVPLYITETGLADGTDDRRAPLIAAYWQQVARAVADGYDVRGFYYWTLVDNYEWHLGYNMKFGLFEWLDAPPNAQPHPSAMAQRARAAAMAKAAASSAARSGCGATATAAAPELQPLHVAAGPSLLAGASATIVSVTSPSTPKWQHDGADGGATGEELPPQAAYALLTSTGAMPSALSSTLAAAEAACSAGDAMSDVRRRLRQGSLELVRRFAATPDGLDAAQASLRATAWPPLELPQALRRPEPSSGGGVGAGGVLGVLVLGAAGLLVPRPLGRALRSVGRVALSALYVPVLLAGAAWRRIAGGAGAASSSSAYGRLLPASGALAGRVAGAALLGGEPRGTEGMAV
;
A
#
# COMPACT_ATOMS: atom_id res chain seq x y z
N MET A 1 -21.03 15.30 38.31
CA MET A 1 -21.48 15.94 37.06
C MET A 1 -21.79 17.41 37.34
N ALA A 2 -20.99 18.33 36.82
CA ALA A 2 -21.30 19.76 36.70
C ALA A 2 -20.22 20.41 35.83
N GLY A 3 -20.61 21.19 34.81
CA GLY A 3 -19.75 22.18 34.17
C GLY A 3 -18.55 21.69 33.35
N MET A 4 -18.76 20.90 32.30
CA MET A 4 -17.92 21.04 31.10
C MET A 4 -18.67 21.97 30.13
N SER A 5 -18.08 23.12 29.81
CA SER A 5 -18.65 24.10 28.89
C SER A 5 -18.69 23.55 27.46
N GLN A 6 -19.79 23.81 26.75
CA GLN A 6 -19.98 23.33 25.36
C GLN A 6 -19.13 24.07 24.31
N ASP A 7 -18.38 25.11 24.68
CA ASP A 7 -17.70 26.03 23.75
C ASP A 7 -16.17 25.98 23.77
N ALA A 8 -15.55 25.00 24.44
CA ALA A 8 -14.11 24.77 24.32
C ALA A 8 -13.79 24.06 23.00
N ALA A 9 -13.75 24.83 21.90
CA ALA A 9 -13.36 24.34 20.59
C ALA A 9 -12.03 23.56 20.69
N VAL A 10 -12.01 22.33 20.17
CA VAL A 10 -10.82 21.48 20.22
C VAL A 10 -9.76 22.10 19.33
N ASP A 11 -8.74 22.70 19.93
CA ASP A 11 -7.58 23.19 19.20
C ASP A 11 -6.75 22.01 18.69
N VAL A 12 -7.05 21.60 17.45
CA VAL A 12 -6.29 20.60 16.69
C VAL A 12 -4.98 21.20 16.17
N CYS A 13 -4.91 22.51 15.95
CA CYS A 13 -3.77 23.18 15.34
C CYS A 13 -2.58 23.32 16.31
N GLY A 14 -2.85 23.51 17.61
CA GLY A 14 -1.86 23.59 18.69
C GLY A 14 -1.49 22.24 19.33
N ARG A 15 -1.92 21.10 18.76
CA ARG A 15 -1.63 19.76 19.29
C ARG A 15 -0.79 18.91 18.32
N PHE A 16 0.03 18.03 18.87
CA PHE A 16 0.62 16.93 18.11
C PHE A 16 -0.27 15.69 18.26
N LEU A 17 -0.84 15.22 17.14
CA LEU A 17 -1.81 14.15 17.14
C LEU A 17 -1.13 12.77 17.18
N LYS A 18 -1.40 12.00 18.23
CA LYS A 18 -0.91 10.65 18.45
C LYS A 18 -2.09 9.70 18.39
N GLY A 19 -2.08 8.75 17.47
CA GLY A 19 -3.23 7.88 17.29
C GLY A 19 -2.94 6.55 16.61
N ALA A 20 -4.03 5.83 16.38
CA ALA A 20 -4.10 4.72 15.44
C ALA A 20 -5.14 5.04 14.37
N ALA A 21 -5.07 4.34 13.24
CA ALA A 21 -6.00 4.48 12.14
C ALA A 21 -6.81 3.19 11.90
N ILE A 22 -8.08 3.36 11.52
CA ILE A 22 -8.98 2.29 11.08
C ILE A 22 -9.72 2.69 9.80
N SER A 23 -10.03 1.70 8.97
CA SER A 23 -11.16 1.76 8.03
C SER A 23 -12.34 1.04 8.69
N VAL A 24 -13.49 1.72 8.80
CA VAL A 24 -14.70 1.16 9.43
C VAL A 24 -15.20 -0.05 8.64
N TRP A 25 -15.13 -0.02 7.30
CA TRP A 25 -15.45 -1.19 6.48
C TRP A 25 -14.51 -2.38 6.74
N GLN A 26 -13.18 -2.18 6.85
CA GLN A 26 -12.27 -3.28 7.17
C GLN A 26 -12.51 -3.89 8.56
N ASN A 27 -13.14 -3.13 9.46
CA ASN A 27 -13.41 -3.54 10.84
C ASN A 27 -14.87 -3.97 11.09
N SER A 28 -15.82 -3.67 10.20
CA SER A 28 -17.27 -3.88 10.44
C SER A 28 -18.09 -4.22 9.18
N PHE A 29 -17.46 -4.23 8.01
CA PHE A 29 -18.10 -4.28 6.68
C PHE A 29 -19.23 -3.26 6.50
N ASP A 30 -19.98 -3.41 5.40
CA ASP A 30 -21.22 -2.70 5.08
C ASP A 30 -21.89 -3.37 3.87
N GLU A 31 -23.11 -3.86 4.01
CA GLU A 31 -23.82 -4.59 2.94
C GLU A 31 -24.08 -3.73 1.69
N ALA A 32 -24.32 -2.44 1.85
CA ALA A 32 -24.59 -1.51 0.74
C ALA A 32 -23.32 -1.07 -0.02
N SER A 33 -22.14 -1.51 0.41
CA SER A 33 -20.86 -1.10 -0.14
C SER A 33 -20.49 -1.84 -1.43
N ASN A 34 -19.94 -1.09 -2.39
CA ASN A 34 -19.31 -1.60 -3.60
C ASN A 34 -18.21 -2.65 -3.32
N TRP A 35 -17.54 -2.56 -2.16
CA TRP A 35 -16.51 -3.51 -1.71
C TRP A 35 -17.10 -4.83 -1.22
N THR A 36 -18.25 -4.78 -0.54
CA THR A 36 -18.99 -5.99 -0.14
C THR A 36 -19.51 -6.71 -1.38
N ALA A 37 -20.15 -5.97 -2.30
CA ALA A 37 -20.60 -6.50 -3.59
C ALA A 37 -19.45 -7.13 -4.41
N PHE A 38 -18.24 -6.55 -4.34
CA PHE A 38 -17.04 -7.10 -4.97
C PHE A 38 -16.53 -8.38 -4.26
N ALA A 39 -16.43 -8.36 -2.93
CA ALA A 39 -15.86 -9.47 -2.14
C ALA A 39 -16.74 -10.74 -2.16
N ILE A 40 -18.07 -10.59 -2.18
CA ILE A 40 -19.00 -11.74 -2.27
C ILE A 40 -19.19 -12.26 -3.71
N LYS A 41 -18.68 -11.55 -4.73
CA LYS A 41 -18.91 -11.87 -6.14
C LYS A 41 -18.33 -13.24 -6.52
N PRO A 42 -19.14 -14.21 -7.00
CA PRO A 42 -18.64 -15.52 -7.38
C PRO A 42 -17.59 -15.43 -8.50
N HIS A 43 -16.38 -15.91 -8.24
CA HIS A 43 -15.34 -16.00 -9.26
C HIS A 43 -15.74 -16.99 -10.37
N SER A 44 -15.48 -16.63 -11.63
CA SER A 44 -15.68 -17.52 -12.78
C SER A 44 -14.75 -18.74 -12.72
N LEU A 45 -15.07 -19.82 -13.44
CA LEU A 45 -14.19 -21.00 -13.49
C LEU A 45 -12.77 -20.64 -13.98
N ALA A 46 -12.67 -19.76 -14.98
CA ALA A 46 -11.39 -19.27 -15.50
C ALA A 46 -10.61 -18.42 -14.48
N GLU A 47 -11.27 -17.84 -13.48
CA GLU A 47 -10.62 -17.12 -12.38
C GLU A 47 -10.13 -18.07 -11.29
N ARG A 48 -10.98 -19.02 -10.86
CA ARG A 48 -10.60 -20.07 -9.89
C ARG A 48 -9.42 -20.91 -10.40
N VAL A 49 -9.44 -21.30 -11.68
CA VAL A 49 -8.32 -22.01 -12.36
C VAL A 49 -7.04 -21.16 -12.43
N ARG A 50 -7.13 -19.82 -12.37
CA ARG A 50 -5.98 -18.90 -12.26
C ARG A 50 -5.59 -18.60 -10.81
N GLY A 51 -6.14 -19.32 -9.83
CA GLY A 51 -5.85 -19.16 -8.41
C GLY A 51 -6.66 -18.08 -7.69
N LYS A 52 -7.65 -17.43 -8.34
CA LYS A 52 -8.66 -16.63 -7.64
C LYS A 52 -9.71 -17.57 -7.00
N ASP A 53 -9.29 -18.33 -6.01
CA ASP A 53 -10.17 -18.96 -5.03
C ASP A 53 -9.33 -19.09 -3.75
N PRO A 54 -9.47 -18.09 -2.88
CA PRO A 54 -10.39 -18.29 -1.78
C PRO A 54 -11.52 -17.25 -1.81
N GLN A 55 -12.75 -17.72 -1.56
CA GLN A 55 -13.84 -16.83 -1.16
C GLN A 55 -13.39 -15.95 0.00
N LEU A 56 -13.43 -14.65 -0.24
CA LEU A 56 -13.30 -13.61 0.75
C LEU A 56 -14.53 -13.63 1.67
N ARG A 57 -14.47 -14.49 2.70
CA ARG A 57 -15.59 -14.73 3.61
C ARG A 57 -15.79 -13.52 4.52
N LEU A 58 -16.81 -12.72 4.22
CA LEU A 58 -17.37 -11.70 5.10
C LEU A 58 -18.25 -12.36 6.19
N ASN A 59 -17.73 -13.38 6.89
CA ASN A 59 -18.52 -14.20 7.83
C ASN A 59 -18.48 -13.69 9.29
N THR A 60 -17.54 -12.82 9.60
CA THR A 60 -17.33 -12.18 10.90
C THR A 60 -16.36 -11.01 10.68
N SER A 61 -16.27 -10.06 11.61
CA SER A 61 -15.32 -8.94 11.59
C SER A 61 -14.98 -8.53 13.04
N PRO A 62 -13.95 -7.68 13.26
CA PRO A 62 -13.69 -7.10 14.59
C PRO A 62 -14.91 -6.40 15.22
N ASP A 63 -15.87 -5.98 14.40
CA ASP A 63 -17.15 -5.37 14.75
C ASP A 63 -17.01 -4.00 15.45
N PHE A 64 -16.12 -3.13 14.94
CA PHE A 64 -15.96 -1.77 15.46
C PHE A 64 -17.30 -1.01 15.53
N TRP A 65 -18.19 -1.21 14.55
CA TRP A 65 -19.52 -0.59 14.51
C TRP A 65 -20.32 -0.77 15.80
N ASN A 66 -20.26 -1.93 16.45
CA ASN A 66 -20.92 -2.20 17.72
C ASN A 66 -19.97 -2.20 18.94
N ARG A 67 -18.66 -2.38 18.73
CA ARG A 67 -17.64 -2.51 19.77
C ARG A 67 -16.71 -1.31 19.90
N TYR A 68 -17.02 -0.19 19.25
CA TYR A 68 -16.22 1.05 19.28
C TYR A 68 -15.81 1.50 20.69
N HIS A 69 -16.60 1.21 21.73
CA HIS A 69 -16.20 1.46 23.12
C HIS A 69 -14.94 0.67 23.55
N GLU A 70 -14.81 -0.61 23.17
CA GLU A 70 -13.62 -1.43 23.41
C GLU A 70 -12.41 -0.83 22.67
N ASP A 71 -12.61 -0.45 21.41
CA ASP A 71 -11.57 0.11 20.55
C ASP A 71 -11.12 1.52 21.00
N ILE A 72 -12.03 2.30 21.59
CA ILE A 72 -11.71 3.56 22.26
C ILE A 72 -10.91 3.31 23.56
N GLN A 73 -11.21 2.27 24.35
CA GLN A 73 -10.32 1.90 25.47
C GLN A 73 -8.94 1.45 24.98
N CYS A 74 -8.85 0.75 23.84
CA CYS A 74 -7.58 0.40 23.21
C CYS A 74 -6.77 1.66 22.85
N CYS A 75 -7.41 2.71 22.31
CA CYS A 75 -6.75 4.00 22.07
C CYS A 75 -6.25 4.65 23.37
N ARG A 76 -7.01 4.58 24.47
CA ARG A 76 -6.58 5.11 25.78
C ARG A 76 -5.40 4.34 26.36
N LEU A 77 -5.37 3.01 26.21
CA LEU A 77 -4.23 2.17 26.62
C LEU A 77 -2.95 2.49 25.84
N LEU A 78 -3.06 2.92 24.57
CA LEU A 78 -1.91 3.38 23.79
C LEU A 78 -1.36 4.75 24.22
N GLY A 79 -2.14 5.53 24.99
CA GLY A 79 -1.85 6.95 25.21
C GLY A 79 -2.16 7.84 24.00
N SER A 80 -3.06 7.39 23.11
CA SER A 80 -3.53 8.18 21.97
C SER A 80 -4.34 9.40 22.43
N ASN A 81 -4.19 10.51 21.70
CA ASN A 81 -5.03 11.71 21.82
C ASN A 81 -5.91 11.93 20.56
N SER A 82 -5.84 11.03 19.58
CA SER A 82 -6.64 11.06 18.35
C SER A 82 -6.92 9.65 17.82
N LEU A 83 -8.02 9.50 17.09
CA LEU A 83 -8.38 8.29 16.33
C LEU A 83 -8.73 8.70 14.90
N ARG A 84 -8.10 8.08 13.91
CA ARG A 84 -8.47 8.24 12.50
C ARG A 84 -9.44 7.14 12.09
N LEU A 85 -10.60 7.51 11.55
CA LEU A 85 -11.65 6.59 11.10
C LEU A 85 -12.32 7.05 9.79
N SER A 86 -12.88 6.13 9.02
CA SER A 86 -13.72 6.45 7.86
C SER A 86 -15.18 6.72 8.25
N LEU A 87 -15.85 7.55 7.45
CA LEU A 87 -17.30 7.59 7.37
C LEU A 87 -17.71 6.76 6.15
N GLU A 88 -18.39 5.64 6.38
CA GLU A 88 -18.91 4.80 5.30
C GLU A 88 -20.11 5.46 4.62
N TRP A 89 -19.87 6.07 3.45
CA TRP A 89 -20.90 6.70 2.60
C TRP A 89 -22.06 5.73 2.31
N SER A 90 -21.76 4.45 2.12
CA SER A 90 -22.75 3.39 1.91
C SER A 90 -23.63 3.08 3.13
N ARG A 91 -23.19 3.38 4.36
CA ARG A 91 -24.04 3.29 5.57
C ARG A 91 -24.95 4.50 5.71
N ILE A 92 -24.44 5.70 5.43
CA ILE A 92 -25.18 6.96 5.66
C ILE A 92 -26.10 7.29 4.48
N MET A 93 -25.77 6.91 3.25
CA MET A 93 -26.59 7.13 2.05
C MET A 93 -26.78 5.84 1.22
N PRO A 94 -27.41 4.79 1.79
CA PRO A 94 -27.47 3.46 1.17
C PRO A 94 -28.30 3.41 -0.11
N ASN A 95 -29.32 4.27 -0.24
CA ASN A 95 -30.37 4.14 -1.27
C ASN A 95 -30.31 5.20 -2.39
N GLY A 96 -29.39 6.15 -2.31
CA GLY A 96 -29.17 7.16 -3.36
C GLY A 96 -28.70 8.52 -2.83
N PRO A 97 -28.50 9.49 -3.74
CA PRO A 97 -28.33 10.90 -3.38
C PRO A 97 -29.49 11.39 -2.50
N GLY A 98 -29.18 12.28 -1.54
CA GLY A 98 -30.10 12.82 -0.53
C GLY A 98 -30.75 11.84 0.45
N GLN A 99 -30.67 10.52 0.24
CA GLN A 99 -31.39 9.52 1.05
C GLN A 99 -30.57 9.06 2.26
N VAL A 100 -30.62 9.87 3.32
CA VAL A 100 -29.90 9.63 4.58
C VAL A 100 -30.54 8.53 5.43
N ASP A 101 -29.71 7.65 5.99
CA ASP A 101 -30.08 6.69 7.04
C ASP A 101 -29.80 7.30 8.42
N GLU A 102 -30.86 7.65 9.15
CA GLU A 102 -30.78 8.32 10.45
C GLU A 102 -30.23 7.41 11.57
N ASP A 103 -30.41 6.09 11.48
CA ASP A 103 -29.85 5.14 12.46
C ASP A 103 -28.33 5.04 12.31
N ALA A 104 -27.84 5.07 11.06
CA ALA A 104 -26.41 5.16 10.77
C ALA A 104 -25.82 6.50 11.24
N VAL A 105 -26.52 7.62 11.03
CA VAL A 105 -26.11 8.94 11.52
C VAL A 105 -26.05 8.98 13.05
N GLN A 106 -27.06 8.44 13.73
CA GLN A 106 -27.07 8.36 15.19
C GLN A 106 -25.91 7.50 15.70
N ARG A 107 -25.64 6.35 15.09
CA ARG A 107 -24.49 5.50 15.48
C ARG A 107 -23.14 6.20 15.29
N TYR A 108 -22.92 6.90 14.17
CA TYR A 108 -21.70 7.70 14.01
C TYR A 108 -21.63 8.83 15.05
N THR A 109 -22.74 9.49 15.36
CA THR A 109 -22.79 10.52 16.41
C THR A 109 -22.38 9.96 17.77
N ASP A 110 -22.82 8.75 18.12
CA ASP A 110 -22.45 8.08 19.37
C ASP A 110 -20.96 7.68 19.39
N ILE A 111 -20.42 7.18 18.27
CA ILE A 111 -18.98 6.89 18.11
C ILE A 111 -18.14 8.15 18.31
N LEU A 112 -18.51 9.27 17.67
CA LEU A 112 -17.76 10.52 17.72
C LEU A 112 -17.80 11.14 19.13
N ARG A 113 -18.96 11.16 19.77
CA ARG A 113 -19.11 11.60 21.17
C ARG A 113 -18.33 10.72 22.15
N ALA A 114 -18.26 9.41 21.89
CA ALA A 114 -17.45 8.50 22.71
C ALA A 114 -15.94 8.75 22.54
N CYS A 115 -15.48 9.09 21.33
CA CYS A 115 -14.10 9.53 21.10
C CYS A 115 -13.79 10.80 21.90
N GLU A 116 -14.62 11.84 21.74
CA GLU A 116 -14.44 13.13 22.42
C GLU A 116 -14.52 13.01 23.95
N GLY A 117 -15.47 12.23 24.46
CA GLY A 117 -15.60 11.91 25.88
C GLY A 117 -14.43 11.11 26.45
N ALA A 118 -13.66 10.42 25.60
CA ALA A 118 -12.40 9.78 25.93
C ALA A 118 -11.17 10.69 25.76
N GLY A 119 -11.35 11.94 25.30
CA GLY A 119 -10.27 12.89 25.01
C GLY A 119 -9.62 12.71 23.63
N LEU A 120 -10.21 11.90 22.75
CA LEU A 120 -9.69 11.63 21.40
C LEU A 120 -10.26 12.63 20.38
N VAL A 121 -9.38 13.28 19.62
CA VAL A 121 -9.76 14.07 18.43
C VAL A 121 -10.08 13.12 17.26
N PRO A 122 -11.29 13.13 16.67
CA PRO A 122 -11.57 12.36 15.46
C PRO A 122 -10.90 12.97 14.23
N MET A 123 -10.14 12.15 13.47
CA MET A 123 -9.77 12.48 12.08
C MET A 123 -10.66 11.66 11.14
N LEU A 124 -11.50 12.33 10.36
CA LEU A 124 -12.53 11.67 9.54
C LEU A 124 -12.06 11.50 8.10
N THR A 125 -12.25 10.32 7.52
CA THR A 125 -11.97 10.05 6.10
C THR A 125 -13.27 9.81 5.34
N LEU A 126 -13.61 10.66 4.36
CA LEU A 126 -14.90 10.60 3.65
C LEU A 126 -15.00 9.47 2.60
N HIS A 127 -13.86 8.91 2.18
CA HIS A 127 -13.79 7.78 1.25
C HIS A 127 -12.53 6.96 1.52
N HIS A 128 -12.67 5.76 2.06
CA HIS A 128 -11.58 4.81 2.28
C HIS A 128 -11.80 3.58 1.38
N PHE A 129 -11.68 3.81 0.08
CA PHE A 129 -11.98 2.89 -1.05
C PHE A 129 -13.45 2.47 -1.22
N THR A 130 -14.27 2.64 -0.20
CA THR A 130 -15.67 2.23 -0.13
C THR A 130 -16.63 3.33 -0.58
N HIS A 131 -17.70 2.95 -1.26
CA HIS A 131 -18.81 3.82 -1.64
C HIS A 131 -20.08 3.00 -1.91
N PRO A 132 -21.27 3.63 -1.97
CA PRO A 132 -22.52 2.93 -2.23
C PRO A 132 -22.52 2.17 -3.54
N GLN A 133 -23.11 0.98 -3.54
CA GLN A 133 -23.26 0.17 -4.75
C GLN A 133 -24.04 0.91 -5.86
N TRP A 134 -25.02 1.75 -5.51
CA TRP A 134 -25.72 2.61 -6.48
C TRP A 134 -24.76 3.59 -7.18
N PHE A 135 -23.78 4.16 -6.47
CA PHE A 135 -22.78 5.05 -7.06
C PHE A 135 -21.84 4.26 -7.99
N GLN A 136 -21.47 3.04 -7.60
CA GLN A 136 -20.69 2.14 -8.45
C GLN A 136 -21.44 1.76 -9.75
N GLU A 137 -22.76 1.58 -9.69
CA GLU A 137 -23.63 1.25 -10.84
C GLU A 137 -23.81 2.44 -11.80
N LEU A 138 -23.79 3.67 -11.30
CA LEU A 138 -23.68 4.87 -12.13
C LEU A 138 -22.31 4.99 -12.83
N GLY A 139 -21.32 4.18 -12.45
CA GLY A 139 -19.96 4.13 -12.98
C GLY A 139 -18.88 4.63 -12.01
N GLY A 140 -19.24 4.93 -10.75
CA GLY A 140 -18.33 5.52 -9.77
C GLY A 140 -17.61 6.75 -10.33
N PHE A 141 -16.31 6.87 -10.05
CA PHE A 141 -15.46 7.95 -10.56
C PHE A 141 -15.02 7.79 -12.03
N GLU A 142 -15.56 6.85 -12.83
CA GLU A 142 -15.20 6.73 -14.26
C GLU A 142 -15.68 7.91 -15.12
N LYS A 143 -16.72 8.62 -14.64
CA LYS A 143 -17.39 9.75 -15.30
C LYS A 143 -17.13 11.04 -14.53
N GLU A 144 -17.00 12.16 -15.23
CA GLU A 144 -16.74 13.46 -14.60
C GLU A 144 -18.00 13.97 -13.88
N GLU A 145 -19.19 13.69 -14.45
CA GLU A 145 -20.48 14.05 -13.88
C GLU A 145 -20.76 13.36 -12.53
N SER A 146 -20.00 12.32 -12.19
CA SER A 146 -20.07 11.64 -10.89
C SER A 146 -19.49 12.47 -9.74
N ILE A 147 -18.64 13.47 -10.02
CA ILE A 147 -18.02 14.33 -9.00
C ILE A 147 -19.08 14.98 -8.10
N ARG A 148 -20.20 15.42 -8.68
CA ARG A 148 -21.31 16.06 -7.95
C ARG A 148 -21.89 15.20 -6.82
N TYR A 149 -21.88 13.87 -6.97
CA TYR A 149 -22.39 12.97 -5.93
C TYR A 149 -21.44 12.88 -4.74
N PHE A 150 -20.12 12.96 -4.99
CA PHE A 150 -19.13 13.05 -3.92
C PHE A 150 -19.13 14.42 -3.25
N GLU A 151 -19.37 15.50 -4.01
CA GLU A 151 -19.57 16.84 -3.46
C GLU A 151 -20.81 16.89 -2.54
N GLU A 152 -21.94 16.37 -3.00
CA GLU A 152 -23.18 16.25 -2.22
C GLU A 152 -22.99 15.41 -0.95
N TRP A 153 -22.28 14.28 -1.05
CA TRP A 153 -21.87 13.46 0.09
C TRP A 153 -21.01 14.25 1.09
N ALA A 154 -19.97 14.95 0.62
CA ALA A 154 -19.08 15.72 1.48
C ALA A 154 -19.81 16.85 2.22
N VAL A 155 -20.72 17.57 1.54
CA VAL A 155 -21.58 18.59 2.16
C VAL A 155 -22.57 17.96 3.15
N THR A 156 -23.11 16.78 2.85
CA THR A 156 -24.04 16.05 3.73
C THR A 156 -23.32 15.58 5.01
N ALA A 157 -22.19 14.90 4.87
CA ALA A 157 -21.34 14.49 6.00
C ALA A 157 -20.90 15.69 6.85
N PHE A 158 -20.52 16.82 6.24
CA PHE A 158 -20.25 18.05 6.98
C PHE A 158 -21.48 18.53 7.76
N LYS A 159 -22.65 18.67 7.13
CA LYS A 159 -23.86 19.17 7.82
C LYS A 159 -24.27 18.29 9.00
N LEU A 160 -24.16 16.98 8.86
CA LEU A 160 -24.51 16.00 9.91
C LEU A 160 -23.50 16.01 11.07
N PHE A 161 -22.20 16.16 10.79
CA PHE A 161 -21.14 15.95 11.79
C PHE A 161 -20.26 17.19 12.07
N ARG A 162 -20.61 18.40 11.61
CA ARG A 162 -19.77 19.62 11.70
C ARG A 162 -19.18 19.91 13.09
N ASN A 163 -19.91 19.59 14.16
CA ASN A 163 -19.47 19.80 15.53
C ASN A 163 -18.33 18.87 15.96
N HIS A 164 -18.17 17.74 15.28
CA HIS A 164 -17.18 16.67 15.51
C HIS A 164 -16.09 16.65 14.41
N MET A 165 -16.26 17.45 13.36
CA MET A 165 -15.53 17.36 12.10
C MET A 165 -14.45 18.45 12.04
N HIS A 166 -13.35 18.28 12.79
CA HIS A 166 -12.27 19.26 12.82
C HIS A 166 -11.17 18.99 11.78
N LEU A 167 -10.83 17.72 11.53
CA LEU A 167 -9.74 17.31 10.65
C LEU A 167 -10.25 16.21 9.70
N VAL A 168 -10.29 16.50 8.40
CA VAL A 168 -11.00 15.68 7.40
C VAL A 168 -10.10 15.37 6.21
N ALA A 169 -10.00 14.10 5.84
CA ALA A 169 -9.45 13.66 4.57
C ALA A 169 -10.61 13.36 3.60
N THR A 170 -10.59 13.94 2.39
CA THR A 170 -11.64 13.60 1.39
C THR A 170 -11.46 12.17 0.88
N PHE A 171 -10.24 11.77 0.54
CA PHE A 171 -9.90 10.44 0.05
C PHE A 171 -8.72 9.86 0.84
N ASN A 172 -8.78 8.55 1.09
CA ASN A 172 -7.62 7.70 1.28
C ASN A 172 -7.09 7.23 -0.09
N GLU A 173 -5.82 7.50 -0.37
CA GLU A 173 -5.04 6.85 -1.41
C GLU A 173 -5.73 6.76 -2.80
N PRO A 174 -6.12 7.90 -3.42
CA PRO A 174 -6.88 7.90 -4.67
C PRO A 174 -6.15 7.15 -5.81
N THR A 175 -4.82 7.23 -5.85
CA THR A 175 -3.97 6.54 -6.83
C THR A 175 -3.93 5.03 -6.56
N CYS A 176 -3.97 4.60 -5.29
CA CYS A 176 -4.17 3.20 -4.91
C CYS A 176 -5.50 2.66 -5.42
N ALA A 177 -6.60 3.38 -5.17
CA ALA A 177 -7.93 3.01 -5.65
C ALA A 177 -7.99 2.85 -7.18
N ALA A 178 -7.43 3.83 -7.92
CA ALA A 178 -7.36 3.78 -9.38
C ALA A 178 -6.54 2.58 -9.89
N PHE A 179 -5.35 2.34 -9.34
CA PHE A 179 -4.47 1.27 -9.83
C PHE A 179 -4.96 -0.14 -9.44
N THR A 180 -5.33 -0.35 -8.19
CA THR A 180 -5.78 -1.65 -7.69
C THR A 180 -7.15 -2.06 -8.25
N GLY A 181 -8.03 -1.08 -8.49
CA GLY A 181 -9.36 -1.27 -9.06
C GLY A 181 -9.40 -1.46 -10.58
N TYR A 182 -8.51 -0.78 -11.33
CA TYR A 182 -8.57 -0.74 -12.80
C TYR A 182 -7.36 -1.38 -13.52
N ILE A 183 -6.17 -1.38 -12.92
CA ILE A 183 -4.97 -1.96 -13.52
C ILE A 183 -4.72 -3.38 -13.00
N ALA A 184 -4.64 -3.58 -11.69
CA ALA A 184 -4.40 -4.90 -11.09
C ALA A 184 -5.67 -5.77 -11.01
N GLY A 185 -6.83 -5.15 -10.81
CA GLY A 185 -8.12 -5.83 -10.67
C GLY A 185 -8.16 -6.76 -9.45
N ILE A 186 -7.68 -6.23 -8.32
CA ILE A 186 -7.68 -6.88 -7.01
C ILE A 186 -8.59 -6.15 -6.00
N HIS A 187 -8.86 -4.86 -6.23
CA HIS A 187 -9.90 -4.09 -5.55
C HIS A 187 -11.08 -3.87 -6.50
N THR A 188 -12.21 -3.40 -5.98
CA THR A 188 -13.38 -2.97 -6.76
C THR A 188 -13.02 -1.83 -7.75
N PRO A 189 -13.53 -1.79 -9.00
CA PRO A 189 -14.50 -2.71 -9.62
C PRO A 189 -13.88 -4.01 -10.21
N GLY A 190 -12.57 -4.22 -10.06
CA GLY A 190 -11.91 -5.47 -10.49
C GLY A 190 -11.48 -5.53 -11.95
N ARG A 191 -11.38 -4.38 -12.64
CA ARG A 191 -10.89 -4.31 -14.02
C ARG A 191 -9.38 -4.51 -14.10
N ARG A 192 -8.89 -4.94 -15.25
CA ARG A 192 -7.49 -5.37 -15.43
C ARG A 192 -6.87 -4.75 -16.68
N GLY A 193 -5.70 -4.14 -16.51
CA GLY A 193 -4.98 -3.46 -17.58
C GLY A 193 -5.68 -2.21 -18.14
N ASP A 194 -6.71 -1.70 -17.46
CA ASP A 194 -7.50 -0.54 -17.90
C ASP A 194 -6.80 0.78 -17.48
N ILE A 195 -5.56 0.94 -17.96
CA ILE A 195 -4.65 2.06 -17.64
C ILE A 195 -5.28 3.41 -18.04
N ALA A 196 -6.05 3.42 -19.13
CA ALA A 196 -6.75 4.61 -19.61
C ALA A 196 -7.85 5.07 -18.64
N THR A 197 -8.63 4.14 -18.09
CA THR A 197 -9.70 4.47 -17.13
C THR A 197 -9.13 4.77 -15.75
N ALA A 198 -8.04 4.10 -15.33
CA ALA A 198 -7.32 4.45 -14.10
C ALA A 198 -6.89 5.92 -14.06
N GLY A 199 -6.31 6.44 -15.16
CA GLY A 199 -5.94 7.85 -15.26
C GLY A 199 -7.11 8.82 -15.15
N ARG A 200 -8.25 8.51 -15.79
CA ARG A 200 -9.48 9.32 -15.66
C ARG A 200 -10.05 9.28 -14.23
N VAL A 201 -10.11 8.09 -13.63
CA VAL A 201 -10.60 7.90 -12.26
C VAL A 201 -9.76 8.70 -11.26
N LEU A 202 -8.42 8.65 -11.38
CA LEU A 202 -7.54 9.45 -10.54
C LEU A 202 -7.79 10.95 -10.71
N LEU A 203 -7.85 11.45 -11.96
CA LEU A 203 -8.17 12.86 -12.23
C LEU A 203 -9.53 13.27 -11.64
N HIS A 204 -10.57 12.46 -11.82
CA HIS A 204 -11.90 12.75 -11.28
C HIS A 204 -11.93 12.71 -9.74
N MET A 205 -11.17 11.82 -9.09
CA MET A 205 -11.03 11.82 -7.62
C MET A 205 -10.29 13.07 -7.13
N LEU A 206 -9.25 13.53 -7.84
CA LEU A 206 -8.53 14.77 -7.50
C LEU A 206 -9.39 16.03 -7.72
N ARG A 207 -10.22 16.06 -8.78
CA ARG A 207 -11.24 17.09 -8.98
C ARG A 207 -12.33 17.02 -7.92
N ALA A 208 -12.75 15.83 -7.52
CA ALA A 208 -13.73 15.63 -6.44
C ALA A 208 -13.20 16.07 -5.07
N HIS A 209 -11.89 15.95 -4.81
CA HIS A 209 -11.25 16.55 -3.64
C HIS A 209 -11.41 18.08 -3.67
N SER A 210 -11.09 18.70 -4.81
CA SER A 210 -11.20 20.16 -4.99
C SER A 210 -12.65 20.67 -4.87
N ALA A 211 -13.62 19.94 -5.44
CA ALA A 211 -15.04 20.23 -5.32
C ALA A 211 -15.55 20.10 -3.88
N ALA A 212 -15.25 18.98 -3.21
CA ALA A 212 -15.61 18.76 -1.81
C ALA A 212 -14.97 19.80 -0.87
N TYR A 213 -13.70 20.17 -1.09
CA TYR A 213 -13.04 21.25 -0.36
C TYR A 213 -13.82 22.56 -0.51
N ALA A 214 -14.07 23.01 -1.74
CA ALA A 214 -14.78 24.26 -1.99
C ALA A 214 -16.20 24.25 -1.40
N ALA A 215 -16.93 23.15 -1.57
CA ALA A 215 -18.30 23.01 -1.12
C ALA A 215 -18.42 22.97 0.42
N ILE A 216 -17.48 22.32 1.13
CA ILE A 216 -17.39 22.35 2.61
C ILE A 216 -17.04 23.77 3.07
N LYS A 217 -16.01 24.41 2.50
CA LYS A 217 -15.58 25.76 2.91
C LYS A 217 -16.66 26.83 2.69
N ALA A 218 -17.57 26.61 1.73
CA ALA A 218 -18.71 27.48 1.48
C ALA A 218 -19.89 27.30 2.46
N GLN A 219 -19.90 26.27 3.31
CA GLN A 219 -20.95 26.10 4.33
C GLN A 219 -20.68 26.98 5.56
N ASP A 220 -21.75 27.28 6.30
CA ASP A 220 -21.66 27.86 7.65
C ASP A 220 -20.82 26.96 8.59
N GLY A 221 -19.83 27.55 9.25
CA GLY A 221 -18.80 26.84 10.03
C GLY A 221 -17.67 26.19 9.22
N GLY A 222 -17.78 26.10 7.89
CA GLY A 222 -16.83 25.38 7.02
C GLY A 222 -15.39 25.91 7.08
N GLY A 223 -15.20 27.19 7.38
CA GLY A 223 -13.89 27.81 7.55
C GLY A 223 -13.07 27.24 8.74
N ALA A 224 -13.72 26.66 9.75
CA ALA A 224 -13.05 26.07 10.91
C ALA A 224 -12.52 24.64 10.66
N VAL A 225 -13.05 23.93 9.65
CA VAL A 225 -12.65 22.55 9.32
C VAL A 225 -11.35 22.56 8.53
N ARG A 226 -10.42 21.66 8.86
CA ARG A 226 -9.18 21.42 8.10
C ARG A 226 -9.41 20.27 7.10
N VAL A 227 -9.56 20.58 5.82
CA VAL A 227 -9.85 19.63 4.74
C VAL A 227 -8.58 19.30 3.94
N GLY A 228 -8.18 18.04 3.98
CA GLY A 228 -6.94 17.52 3.41
C GLY A 228 -7.14 16.31 2.49
N LEU A 229 -6.02 15.76 2.03
CA LEU A 229 -5.95 14.55 1.22
C LEU A 229 -4.96 13.57 1.85
N VAL A 230 -5.26 12.27 1.83
CA VAL A 230 -4.35 11.21 2.26
C VAL A 230 -3.83 10.47 1.02
N HIS A 231 -2.52 10.27 0.91
CA HIS A 231 -1.91 9.61 -0.25
C HIS A 231 -0.78 8.64 0.14
N GLN A 232 -0.72 7.49 -0.54
CA GLN A 232 0.31 6.47 -0.37
C GLN A 232 1.62 6.87 -1.05
N GLN A 233 2.66 6.99 -0.26
CA GLN A 233 3.99 7.35 -0.73
C GLN A 233 4.76 6.07 -1.05
N ILE A 234 4.90 5.78 -2.35
CA ILE A 234 5.53 4.56 -2.87
C ILE A 234 6.46 4.89 -4.04
N THR A 235 7.70 4.45 -3.92
CA THR A 235 8.75 4.62 -4.95
C THR A 235 9.06 3.26 -5.57
N PHE A 236 9.26 3.24 -6.89
CA PHE A 236 9.67 2.06 -7.63
C PHE A 236 11.14 2.18 -8.00
N GLU A 237 11.90 1.10 -7.78
CA GLU A 237 13.33 1.05 -8.06
C GLU A 237 13.67 -0.15 -8.96
N PRO A 238 14.52 0.02 -9.98
CA PRO A 238 14.93 -1.09 -10.83
C PRO A 238 16.08 -1.90 -10.23
N GLU A 239 16.03 -3.22 -10.37
CA GLU A 239 17.13 -4.15 -10.11
C GLU A 239 17.72 -4.70 -11.42
N GLY A 240 19.04 -4.84 -11.44
CA GLY A 240 19.79 -5.49 -12.52
C GLY A 240 20.89 -4.63 -13.14
N THR A 241 21.44 -5.13 -14.25
CA THR A 241 22.45 -4.47 -15.07
C THR A 241 22.21 -4.76 -16.56
N GLY A 242 22.82 -3.98 -17.46
CA GLY A 242 22.73 -4.17 -18.91
C GLY A 242 21.39 -3.74 -19.53
N VAL A 243 21.10 -4.20 -20.75
CA VAL A 243 19.97 -3.68 -21.56
C VAL A 243 18.59 -3.96 -20.94
N LEU A 244 18.44 -5.08 -20.22
CA LEU A 244 17.19 -5.39 -19.51
C LEU A 244 16.95 -4.45 -18.31
N HIS A 245 18.01 -3.88 -17.73
CA HIS A 245 17.91 -2.85 -16.69
C HIS A 245 17.30 -1.55 -17.22
N SER A 246 17.52 -1.21 -18.49
CA SER A 246 16.87 -0.03 -19.10
C SER A 246 15.35 -0.19 -19.15
N ALA A 247 14.85 -1.42 -19.35
CA ALA A 247 13.42 -1.71 -19.36
C ALA A 247 12.81 -1.71 -17.94
N SER A 248 13.48 -2.31 -16.95
CA SER A 248 13.04 -2.24 -15.54
C SER A 248 13.11 -0.80 -15.00
N ARG A 249 14.18 -0.04 -15.31
CA ARG A 249 14.32 1.38 -14.97
C ARG A 249 13.17 2.20 -15.51
N TRP A 250 12.97 2.20 -16.82
CA TRP A 250 11.90 3.00 -17.42
C TRP A 250 10.50 2.60 -16.89
N THR A 251 10.28 1.33 -16.56
CA THR A 251 9.03 0.88 -15.93
C THR A 251 8.91 1.36 -14.47
N ALA A 252 10.01 1.39 -13.71
CA ALA A 252 10.06 1.91 -12.36
C ALA A 252 9.85 3.44 -12.33
N ASP A 253 10.50 4.17 -13.24
CA ASP A 253 10.30 5.62 -13.40
C ASP A 253 8.84 5.91 -13.77
N TRP A 254 8.25 5.14 -14.70
CA TRP A 254 6.83 5.25 -15.08
C TRP A 254 5.86 4.91 -13.94
N LEU A 255 6.14 3.86 -13.16
CA LEU A 255 5.32 3.49 -12.00
C LEU A 255 5.45 4.50 -10.86
N THR A 256 6.64 5.08 -10.62
CA THR A 256 6.81 6.15 -9.64
C THR A 256 6.03 7.40 -10.06
N HIS A 257 6.06 7.74 -11.35
CA HIS A 257 5.31 8.88 -11.88
C HIS A 257 3.79 8.67 -11.78
N CYS A 258 3.25 7.58 -12.36
CA CYS A 258 1.80 7.36 -12.47
C CYS A 258 1.14 6.70 -11.24
N PHE A 259 1.85 5.85 -10.49
CA PHE A 259 1.29 5.08 -9.37
C PHE A 259 1.92 5.43 -8.00
N GLY A 260 3.14 5.97 -8.01
CA GLY A 260 3.72 6.68 -6.88
C GLY A 260 3.10 8.06 -6.71
N TRP A 261 3.93 9.06 -6.47
CA TRP A 261 3.51 10.37 -6.01
C TRP A 261 3.46 11.44 -7.10
N ASP A 262 4.33 11.37 -8.11
CA ASP A 262 4.69 12.56 -8.90
C ASP A 262 3.50 13.20 -9.63
N VAL A 263 2.57 12.41 -10.19
CA VAL A 263 1.35 12.92 -10.83
C VAL A 263 0.44 13.66 -9.83
N VAL A 264 0.30 13.15 -8.61
CA VAL A 264 -0.53 13.81 -7.58
C VAL A 264 0.21 15.01 -7.00
N HIS A 265 1.53 14.92 -6.83
CA HIS A 265 2.36 16.02 -6.38
C HIS A 265 2.32 17.20 -7.36
N GLU A 266 2.52 16.94 -8.65
CA GLU A 266 2.48 17.96 -9.69
C GLU A 266 1.08 18.61 -9.79
N TYR A 267 0.02 17.82 -9.64
CA TYR A 267 -1.35 18.32 -9.56
C TYR A 267 -1.55 19.22 -8.33
N LEU A 268 -1.18 18.76 -7.13
CA LEU A 268 -1.34 19.52 -5.88
C LEU A 268 -0.39 20.73 -5.76
N MET A 269 0.66 20.82 -6.58
CA MET A 269 1.58 21.97 -6.65
C MET A 269 1.17 23.00 -7.71
N LYS A 270 0.65 22.58 -8.87
CA LYS A 270 0.49 23.44 -10.06
C LYS A 270 -0.89 23.37 -10.73
N GLY A 271 -1.73 22.42 -10.34
CA GLY A 271 -2.93 22.04 -11.10
C GLY A 271 -2.61 21.26 -12.37
N HIS A 272 -1.39 20.74 -12.54
CA HIS A 272 -0.98 20.03 -13.74
C HIS A 272 -1.02 18.50 -13.51
N PHE A 273 -1.88 17.81 -14.25
CA PHE A 273 -2.06 16.36 -14.20
C PHE A 273 -1.52 15.72 -15.50
N ALA A 274 -0.46 14.93 -15.40
CA ALA A 274 0.19 14.30 -16.55
C ALA A 274 0.19 12.76 -16.46
N TRP A 275 -0.95 12.12 -16.76
CA TRP A 275 -1.05 10.67 -16.87
C TRP A 275 -0.46 10.15 -18.20
N ARG A 276 0.85 9.89 -18.16
CA ARG A 276 1.62 9.52 -19.35
C ARG A 276 1.40 8.05 -19.69
N ILE A 277 0.73 7.75 -20.82
CA ILE A 277 0.76 6.39 -21.40
C ILE A 277 1.89 6.27 -22.44
N PRO A 278 2.70 5.19 -22.41
CA PRO A 278 3.82 4.97 -23.32
C PRO A 278 3.45 5.08 -24.80
N GLY A 279 4.20 5.90 -25.54
CA GLY A 279 4.00 6.13 -26.98
C GLY A 279 2.73 6.92 -27.33
N GLY A 280 2.18 7.71 -26.40
CA GLY A 280 1.01 8.57 -26.67
C GLY A 280 -0.27 7.80 -27.00
N ARG A 281 -0.38 6.55 -26.52
CA ARG A 281 -1.51 5.67 -26.79
C ARG A 281 -2.82 6.20 -26.19
N PRO A 282 -4.00 5.75 -26.69
CA PRO A 282 -5.30 6.13 -26.13
C PRO A 282 -5.35 5.99 -24.62
N GLY A 283 -5.76 7.05 -23.93
CA GLY A 283 -5.76 7.16 -22.47
C GLY A 283 -4.56 7.90 -21.87
N HIS A 284 -3.60 8.37 -22.67
CA HIS A 284 -2.71 9.44 -22.26
C HIS A 284 -3.55 10.69 -21.95
N LEU A 285 -3.34 11.32 -20.79
CA LEU A 285 -4.06 12.52 -20.38
C LEU A 285 -3.06 13.55 -19.84
N GLU A 286 -3.13 14.76 -20.36
CA GLU A 286 -2.38 15.91 -19.84
C GLU A 286 -3.37 17.06 -19.70
N VAL A 287 -3.51 17.57 -18.47
CA VAL A 287 -4.56 18.53 -18.08
C VAL A 287 -3.95 19.58 -17.17
N GLN A 288 -4.14 20.85 -17.52
CA GLN A 288 -3.86 21.98 -16.64
C GLN A 288 -5.20 22.52 -16.12
N GLU A 289 -5.42 22.51 -14.81
CA GLU A 289 -6.61 23.10 -14.22
C GLU A 289 -6.58 24.63 -14.38
N PRO A 290 -7.67 25.27 -14.84
CA PRO A 290 -7.73 26.73 -15.00
C PRO A 290 -7.58 27.51 -13.69
N SER A 291 -7.93 26.90 -12.56
CA SER A 291 -7.72 27.46 -11.21
C SER A 291 -6.26 27.37 -10.74
N GLY A 292 -5.38 26.69 -11.48
CA GLY A 292 -4.02 26.40 -11.04
C GLY A 292 -4.02 25.43 -9.86
N ARG A 293 -3.18 25.73 -8.85
CA ARG A 293 -2.95 24.87 -7.68
C ARG A 293 -4.25 24.58 -6.90
N PRO A 294 -4.65 23.30 -6.71
CA PRO A 294 -5.76 22.92 -5.84
C PRO A 294 -5.52 23.33 -4.39
N HIS A 295 -6.60 23.67 -3.68
CA HIS A 295 -6.54 23.96 -2.25
C HIS A 295 -6.54 22.69 -1.41
N VAL A 296 -5.66 22.65 -0.40
CA VAL A 296 -5.55 21.56 0.57
C VAL A 296 -5.03 22.15 1.88
N ASP A 297 -5.67 21.86 3.02
CA ASP A 297 -5.30 22.44 4.32
C ASP A 297 -4.13 21.71 5.01
N TRP A 298 -3.90 20.43 4.64
CA TRP A 298 -2.93 19.51 5.22
C TRP A 298 -2.80 18.26 4.34
N LEU A 299 -1.66 17.56 4.38
CA LEU A 299 -1.48 16.29 3.68
C LEU A 299 -1.26 15.12 4.64
N GLY A 300 -1.97 14.03 4.40
CA GLY A 300 -1.74 12.73 5.04
C GLY A 300 -0.80 11.86 4.22
N ILE A 301 0.23 11.33 4.89
CA ILE A 301 1.23 10.41 4.34
C ILE A 301 0.90 9.00 4.81
N ASN A 302 0.58 8.11 3.87
CA ASN A 302 0.58 6.68 4.11
C ASN A 302 1.90 6.09 3.60
N TYR A 303 2.69 5.44 4.44
CA TYR A 303 3.99 4.86 4.05
C TYR A 303 4.22 3.48 4.67
N TYR A 304 4.65 2.53 3.84
CA TYR A 304 4.97 1.16 4.26
C TYR A 304 6.28 0.63 3.68
N THR A 305 6.59 0.93 2.42
CA THR A 305 7.74 0.37 1.69
C THR A 305 8.00 1.11 0.38
N ARG A 306 9.15 0.83 -0.24
CA ARG A 306 9.43 0.97 -1.67
C ARG A 306 9.28 -0.38 -2.40
N VAL A 307 9.17 -0.38 -3.72
CA VAL A 307 9.08 -1.63 -4.52
C VAL A 307 10.30 -1.78 -5.42
N VAL A 308 10.94 -2.96 -5.41
CA VAL A 308 11.95 -3.31 -6.42
C VAL A 308 11.28 -4.00 -7.61
N LEU A 309 11.68 -3.64 -8.83
CA LEU A 309 11.32 -4.36 -10.07
C LEU A 309 12.52 -5.18 -10.58
N ASP A 310 12.35 -6.49 -10.72
CA ASP A 310 13.34 -7.34 -11.42
C ASP A 310 13.29 -7.11 -12.94
N TRP A 311 14.22 -7.73 -13.67
CA TRP A 311 14.27 -7.66 -15.14
C TRP A 311 13.04 -8.24 -15.86
N ARG A 312 12.18 -8.99 -15.15
CA ARG A 312 10.89 -9.51 -15.64
C ARG A 312 9.72 -8.58 -15.30
N LEU A 313 9.99 -7.42 -14.72
CA LEU A 313 9.03 -6.48 -14.16
C LEU A 313 8.20 -7.08 -13.01
N GLY A 314 8.75 -8.08 -12.32
CA GLY A 314 8.17 -8.67 -11.12
C GLY A 314 8.59 -7.90 -9.87
N PHE A 315 7.67 -7.76 -8.91
CA PHE A 315 7.99 -7.19 -7.61
C PHE A 315 8.94 -8.12 -6.84
N THR A 316 10.02 -7.55 -6.31
CA THR A 316 11.08 -8.27 -5.59
C THR A 316 11.59 -7.42 -4.41
N CYS A 317 12.61 -7.93 -3.73
CA CYS A 317 13.36 -7.28 -2.66
C CYS A 317 14.86 -7.54 -2.86
N ARG A 318 15.72 -6.65 -2.36
CA ARG A 318 17.17 -6.81 -2.45
C ARG A 318 17.63 -7.97 -1.53
N PRO A 319 18.80 -8.58 -1.80
CA PRO A 319 19.46 -9.46 -0.83
C PRO A 319 19.64 -8.75 0.53
N GLY A 320 19.52 -9.49 1.63
CA GLY A 320 19.70 -8.95 2.98
C GLY A 320 18.56 -8.09 3.54
N GLU A 321 17.52 -7.75 2.78
CA GLU A 321 16.40 -6.95 3.30
C GLU A 321 15.53 -7.76 4.29
N VAL A 322 15.09 -7.10 5.37
CA VAL A 322 14.07 -7.63 6.29
C VAL A 322 12.70 -7.50 5.62
N LEU A 323 11.86 -8.53 5.73
CA LEU A 323 10.53 -8.56 5.12
C LEU A 323 9.41 -8.62 6.16
N THR A 324 8.32 -7.92 5.89
CA THR A 324 7.03 -8.10 6.58
C THR A 324 6.35 -9.40 6.12
N ASP A 325 5.24 -9.79 6.77
CA ASP A 325 4.46 -10.97 6.33
C ASP A 325 3.73 -10.75 5.00
N MET A 326 3.61 -9.49 4.53
CA MET A 326 3.21 -9.15 3.15
C MET A 326 4.29 -9.48 2.11
N GLY A 327 5.50 -9.83 2.56
CA GLY A 327 6.69 -9.95 1.70
C GLY A 327 7.28 -8.61 1.27
N TRP A 328 6.88 -7.51 1.92
CA TRP A 328 7.38 -6.16 1.61
C TRP A 328 8.71 -5.89 2.30
N PRO A 329 9.70 -5.29 1.61
CA PRO A 329 10.89 -4.72 2.25
C PRO A 329 10.53 -3.77 3.38
N VAL A 330 11.33 -3.81 4.44
CA VAL A 330 11.28 -2.81 5.49
C VAL A 330 12.32 -1.75 5.19
N VAL A 331 11.87 -0.51 4.92
CA VAL A 331 12.75 0.60 4.50
C VAL A 331 12.35 1.88 5.25
N PRO A 332 12.77 2.04 6.52
CA PRO A 332 12.40 3.18 7.35
C PRO A 332 12.77 4.52 6.71
N GLU A 333 13.93 4.62 6.07
CA GLU A 333 14.47 5.85 5.47
C GLU A 333 13.56 6.41 4.37
N GLY A 334 12.74 5.57 3.75
CA GLY A 334 11.75 5.99 2.77
C GLY A 334 10.60 6.80 3.38
N LEU A 335 10.29 6.65 4.67
CA LEU A 335 9.35 7.52 5.38
C LEU A 335 9.91 8.94 5.51
N TYR A 336 11.20 9.09 5.86
CA TYR A 336 11.85 10.40 5.88
C TYR A 336 11.85 11.05 4.48
N ALA A 337 12.19 10.28 3.44
CA ALA A 337 12.15 10.77 2.06
C ALA A 337 10.74 11.18 1.62
N ALA A 338 9.71 10.42 2.00
CA ALA A 338 8.31 10.75 1.76
C ALA A 338 7.88 12.05 2.45
N ILE A 339 8.28 12.26 3.72
CA ILE A 339 8.02 13.51 4.44
C ILE A 339 8.70 14.69 3.75
N ALA A 340 9.99 14.56 3.42
CA ALA A 340 10.77 15.60 2.77
C ALA A 340 10.17 16.05 1.42
N HIS A 341 9.73 15.10 0.58
CA HIS A 341 9.06 15.39 -0.69
C HIS A 341 7.68 16.01 -0.47
N CYS A 342 6.86 15.46 0.44
CA CYS A 342 5.53 16.00 0.72
C CYS A 342 5.57 17.43 1.31
N ALA A 343 6.65 17.80 2.00
CA ALA A 343 6.84 19.13 2.56
C ALA A 343 6.96 20.24 1.51
N GLU A 344 7.28 19.92 0.25
CA GLU A 344 7.32 20.89 -0.86
C GLU A 344 5.97 21.58 -1.10
N LEU A 345 4.85 20.95 -0.70
CA LEU A 345 3.53 21.56 -0.73
C LEU A 345 3.38 22.76 0.21
N GLY A 346 4.22 22.89 1.26
CA GLY A 346 4.12 23.97 2.24
C GLY A 346 2.84 23.92 3.09
N VAL A 347 2.32 22.73 3.36
CA VAL A 347 1.15 22.51 4.25
C VAL A 347 1.51 21.52 5.37
N PRO A 348 0.82 21.56 6.53
CA PRO A 348 1.06 20.62 7.62
C PRO A 348 0.95 19.15 7.19
N LEU A 349 1.85 18.32 7.71
CA LEU A 349 1.94 16.91 7.40
C LEU A 349 1.50 16.03 8.59
N TYR A 350 0.79 14.95 8.28
CA TYR A 350 0.44 13.92 9.25
C TYR A 350 0.82 12.55 8.68
N ILE A 351 1.49 11.70 9.47
CA ILE A 351 1.67 10.29 9.06
C ILE A 351 0.35 9.59 9.36
N THR A 352 -0.49 9.40 8.35
CA THR A 352 -1.87 8.93 8.52
C THR A 352 -2.01 7.42 8.49
N GLU A 353 -1.02 6.72 7.93
CA GLU A 353 -0.82 5.27 8.07
C GLU A 353 0.68 4.94 7.98
N THR A 354 1.19 4.20 8.96
CA THR A 354 2.41 3.40 8.78
C THR A 354 2.38 2.21 9.73
N GLY A 355 2.96 1.09 9.33
CA GLY A 355 2.90 -0.15 10.11
C GLY A 355 3.43 -1.37 9.35
N LEU A 356 3.10 -2.55 9.85
CA LEU A 356 3.57 -3.83 9.31
C LEU A 356 2.59 -4.98 9.61
N ALA A 357 2.45 -5.88 8.64
CA ALA A 357 1.93 -7.22 8.90
C ALA A 357 3.03 -8.06 9.58
N ASP A 358 2.77 -8.47 10.81
CA ASP A 358 3.68 -9.29 11.62
C ASP A 358 2.88 -10.16 12.59
N GLY A 359 2.59 -11.39 12.16
CA GLY A 359 1.86 -12.36 12.96
C GLY A 359 2.69 -13.03 14.06
N THR A 360 4.01 -12.91 14.02
CA THR A 360 4.94 -13.39 15.07
C THR A 360 5.25 -12.34 16.12
N ASP A 361 4.98 -11.06 15.81
CA ASP A 361 5.21 -9.89 16.68
C ASP A 361 6.69 -9.65 17.05
N ASP A 362 7.60 -10.30 16.31
CA ASP A 362 9.05 -10.26 16.50
C ASP A 362 9.72 -9.09 15.75
N ARG A 363 9.01 -8.48 14.80
CA ARG A 363 9.44 -7.33 14.00
C ARG A 363 8.74 -6.04 14.43
N ARG A 364 7.56 -6.10 15.07
CA ARG A 364 6.73 -4.92 15.34
C ARG A 364 7.41 -3.84 16.18
N ALA A 365 7.97 -4.17 17.34
CA ALA A 365 8.68 -3.19 18.19
C ALA A 365 9.85 -2.49 17.47
N PRO A 366 10.87 -3.19 16.95
CA PRO A 366 12.01 -2.51 16.32
C PRO A 366 11.58 -1.67 15.11
N LEU A 367 10.51 -2.03 14.39
CA LEU A 367 10.04 -1.27 13.23
C LEU A 367 9.17 -0.07 13.59
N ILE A 368 8.40 -0.12 14.69
CA ILE A 368 7.78 1.09 15.27
C ILE A 368 8.86 2.09 15.67
N ALA A 369 9.92 1.63 16.35
CA ALA A 369 11.05 2.48 16.71
C ALA A 369 11.73 3.09 15.47
N ALA A 370 11.94 2.28 14.42
CA ALA A 370 12.53 2.72 13.16
C ALA A 370 11.71 3.84 12.48
N TYR A 371 10.41 3.64 12.27
CA TYR A 371 9.57 4.65 11.63
C TYR A 371 9.43 5.91 12.50
N TRP A 372 9.35 5.76 13.82
CA TRP A 372 9.32 6.90 14.74
C TRP A 372 10.59 7.76 14.67
N GLN A 373 11.77 7.13 14.60
CA GLN A 373 13.06 7.80 14.44
C GLN A 373 13.10 8.68 13.18
N GLN A 374 12.47 8.24 12.07
CA GLN A 374 12.45 8.98 10.81
C GLN A 374 11.51 10.19 10.86
N VAL A 375 10.41 10.10 11.63
CA VAL A 375 9.53 11.24 11.93
C VAL A 375 10.24 12.24 12.86
N ALA A 376 10.89 11.76 13.92
CA ALA A 376 11.67 12.61 14.83
C ALA A 376 12.78 13.36 14.08
N ARG A 377 13.52 12.65 13.22
CA ARG A 377 14.50 13.24 12.30
C ARG A 377 13.88 14.31 11.40
N ALA A 378 12.74 14.03 10.77
CA ALA A 378 12.09 15.00 9.90
C ALA A 378 11.69 16.30 10.65
N VAL A 379 11.22 16.19 11.90
CA VAL A 379 10.90 17.34 12.76
C VAL A 379 12.17 18.07 13.25
N ALA A 380 13.31 17.37 13.34
CA ALA A 380 14.62 17.97 13.60
C ALA A 380 15.18 18.72 12.39
N ASP A 381 15.02 18.17 11.19
CA ASP A 381 15.39 18.79 9.91
C ASP A 381 14.41 19.92 9.49
N GLY A 382 13.38 20.19 10.30
CA GLY A 382 12.51 21.39 10.20
C GLY A 382 11.17 21.19 9.49
N TYR A 383 10.80 19.96 9.11
CA TYR A 383 9.53 19.69 8.44
C TYR A 383 8.33 19.78 9.42
N ASP A 384 7.22 20.38 8.96
CA ASP A 384 5.99 20.61 9.76
C ASP A 384 5.13 19.34 9.87
N VAL A 385 5.66 18.33 10.58
CA VAL A 385 4.91 17.11 10.95
C VAL A 385 4.16 17.36 12.25
N ARG A 386 2.84 17.19 12.24
CA ARG A 386 1.93 17.47 13.35
C ARG A 386 1.21 16.25 13.91
N GLY A 387 1.47 15.05 13.40
CA GLY A 387 0.95 13.84 14.02
C GLY A 387 1.38 12.54 13.36
N PHE A 388 1.10 11.46 14.10
CA PHE A 388 1.43 10.08 13.77
C PHE A 388 0.28 9.15 14.11
N TYR A 389 -0.18 8.41 13.10
CA TYR A 389 -1.20 7.37 13.19
C TYR A 389 -0.62 6.04 12.75
N TYR A 390 -0.56 5.09 13.67
CA TYR A 390 -0.15 3.73 13.35
C TYR A 390 -1.27 2.98 12.62
N TRP A 391 -0.94 2.26 11.55
CA TRP A 391 -1.85 1.33 10.87
C TRP A 391 -1.58 -0.11 11.32
N THR A 392 -2.49 -0.76 12.05
CA THR A 392 -3.86 -0.37 12.43
C THR A 392 -4.10 -0.60 13.92
N LEU A 393 -5.21 -0.08 14.46
CA LEU A 393 -5.56 -0.29 15.87
C LEU A 393 -5.76 -1.78 16.20
N VAL A 394 -6.60 -2.47 15.43
CA VAL A 394 -6.97 -3.88 15.64
C VAL A 394 -6.76 -4.69 14.38
N ASP A 395 -6.33 -5.95 14.49
CA ASP A 395 -6.27 -6.88 13.38
C ASP A 395 -7.60 -6.93 12.62
N ASN A 396 -7.58 -6.47 11.36
CA ASN A 396 -8.78 -6.24 10.57
C ASN A 396 -8.80 -7.09 9.29
N TYR A 397 -9.78 -6.83 8.44
CA TYR A 397 -9.87 -7.46 7.14
C TYR A 397 -8.97 -6.75 6.11
N GLU A 398 -7.83 -7.35 5.77
CA GLU A 398 -6.84 -6.75 4.86
C GLU A 398 -7.22 -6.97 3.38
N TRP A 399 -8.32 -6.31 2.96
CA TRP A 399 -8.77 -6.20 1.58
C TRP A 399 -8.81 -7.55 0.82
N HIS A 400 -7.98 -7.70 -0.21
CA HIS A 400 -7.90 -8.89 -1.06
C HIS A 400 -7.13 -10.07 -0.42
N LEU A 401 -6.56 -9.87 0.77
CA LEU A 401 -5.83 -10.89 1.56
C LEU A 401 -6.65 -11.42 2.75
N GLY A 402 -7.77 -10.75 3.10
CA GLY A 402 -8.63 -11.11 4.22
C GLY A 402 -7.88 -11.10 5.57
N TYR A 403 -8.20 -12.04 6.46
CA TYR A 403 -7.67 -12.09 7.84
C TYR A 403 -6.25 -12.67 8.00
N ASN A 404 -5.54 -12.89 6.88
CA ASN A 404 -4.21 -13.50 6.89
C ASN A 404 -3.09 -12.57 7.38
N MET A 405 -3.28 -11.25 7.29
CA MET A 405 -2.25 -10.25 7.57
C MET A 405 -2.53 -9.56 8.90
N LYS A 406 -1.53 -9.54 9.80
CA LYS A 406 -1.69 -9.06 11.17
C LYS A 406 -1.04 -7.68 11.36
N PHE A 407 -1.76 -6.65 10.94
CA PHE A 407 -1.34 -5.24 11.07
C PHE A 407 -1.66 -4.63 12.44
N GLY A 408 -2.55 -5.23 13.23
CA GLY A 408 -3.10 -4.63 14.44
C GLY A 408 -2.07 -4.45 15.56
N LEU A 409 -2.13 -3.31 16.24
CA LEU A 409 -1.50 -3.14 17.55
C LEU A 409 -2.14 -4.04 18.61
N PHE A 410 -3.46 -4.26 18.46
CA PHE A 410 -4.25 -5.21 19.21
C PHE A 410 -4.63 -6.40 18.33
N GLU A 411 -4.42 -7.59 18.87
CA GLU A 411 -4.90 -8.83 18.30
C GLU A 411 -6.41 -8.97 18.51
N TRP A 412 -7.12 -9.35 17.45
CA TRP A 412 -8.53 -9.73 17.52
C TRP A 412 -8.65 -11.23 17.83
N LEU A 413 -9.08 -11.54 19.06
CA LEU A 413 -9.06 -12.92 19.58
C LEU A 413 -10.16 -13.82 18.99
N ASP A 414 -11.28 -13.26 18.54
CA ASP A 414 -12.34 -14.03 17.85
C ASP A 414 -12.08 -14.21 16.34
N ALA A 415 -10.87 -13.86 15.85
CA ALA A 415 -10.55 -13.97 14.44
C ALA A 415 -10.75 -15.42 13.95
N PRO A 416 -11.47 -15.62 12.83
CA PRO A 416 -11.79 -16.97 12.37
C PRO A 416 -10.50 -17.72 12.02
N PRO A 417 -10.37 -19.01 12.34
CA PRO A 417 -9.19 -19.79 11.97
C PRO A 417 -9.02 -19.76 10.44
N ASN A 418 -7.93 -19.15 9.99
CA ASN A 418 -7.71 -18.85 8.57
C ASN A 418 -7.85 -20.12 7.72
N ALA A 419 -8.78 -20.10 6.77
CA ALA A 419 -8.92 -21.13 5.76
C ALA A 419 -7.76 -21.05 4.75
N GLN A 420 -6.61 -21.62 5.12
CA GLN A 420 -5.36 -21.80 4.37
C GLN A 420 -4.81 -20.53 3.66
N PRO A 421 -3.58 -20.08 3.96
CA PRO A 421 -3.00 -18.90 3.30
C PRO A 421 -3.05 -19.03 1.78
N HIS A 422 -3.50 -17.97 1.09
CA HIS A 422 -3.78 -17.97 -0.34
C HIS A 422 -2.64 -18.66 -1.14
N PRO A 423 -2.95 -19.51 -2.13
CA PRO A 423 -1.96 -20.12 -3.02
C PRO A 423 -0.92 -19.16 -3.63
N SER A 424 -1.13 -17.85 -3.66
CA SER A 424 -0.13 -16.84 -4.05
C SER A 424 0.91 -16.59 -2.96
N ALA A 425 0.51 -16.37 -1.71
CA ALA A 425 1.40 -16.26 -0.56
C ALA A 425 2.11 -17.60 -0.27
N MET A 426 1.38 -18.72 -0.39
CA MET A 426 1.99 -20.05 -0.40
C MET A 426 2.94 -20.26 -1.58
N ALA A 427 2.62 -19.78 -2.80
CA ALA A 427 3.53 -19.90 -3.94
C ALA A 427 4.72 -18.93 -3.87
N GLN A 428 4.62 -17.79 -3.19
CA GLN A 428 5.75 -16.91 -2.90
C GLN A 428 6.66 -17.55 -1.85
N ARG A 429 6.11 -18.01 -0.72
CA ARG A 429 6.84 -18.80 0.30
C ARG A 429 7.47 -20.07 -0.31
N ALA A 430 6.72 -20.82 -1.12
CA ALA A 430 7.21 -22.03 -1.78
C ALA A 430 8.17 -21.75 -2.94
N ARG A 431 8.06 -20.62 -3.66
CA ARG A 431 9.08 -20.20 -4.65
C ARG A 431 10.36 -19.77 -3.96
N ALA A 432 10.28 -18.98 -2.89
CA ALA A 432 11.44 -18.60 -2.08
C ALA A 432 12.13 -19.84 -1.50
N ALA A 433 11.37 -20.74 -0.88
CA ALA A 433 11.88 -22.01 -0.34
C ALA A 433 12.40 -22.97 -1.43
N ALA A 434 11.73 -23.07 -2.59
CA ALA A 434 12.20 -23.90 -3.70
C ALA A 434 13.42 -23.31 -4.41
N MET A 435 13.55 -21.98 -4.50
CA MET A 435 14.76 -21.32 -4.99
C MET A 435 15.94 -21.53 -4.02
N ALA A 436 15.72 -21.36 -2.72
CA ALA A 436 16.73 -21.67 -1.70
C ALA A 436 17.14 -23.15 -1.72
N LYS A 437 16.19 -24.08 -1.82
CA LYS A 437 16.44 -25.53 -1.88
C LYS A 437 17.07 -25.96 -3.21
N ALA A 438 16.76 -25.30 -4.32
CA ALA A 438 17.41 -25.51 -5.61
C ALA A 438 18.86 -25.00 -5.60
N ALA A 439 19.14 -23.86 -4.98
CA ALA A 439 20.50 -23.36 -4.77
C ALA A 439 21.31 -24.33 -3.88
N ALA A 440 20.78 -24.74 -2.73
CA ALA A 440 21.44 -25.68 -1.82
C ALA A 440 21.69 -27.06 -2.46
N SER A 441 20.72 -27.60 -3.21
CA SER A 441 20.88 -28.88 -3.91
C SER A 441 21.65 -28.78 -5.24
N SER A 442 21.97 -27.57 -5.71
CA SER A 442 22.98 -27.33 -6.74
C SER A 442 24.38 -27.42 -6.12
N ALA A 443 24.61 -26.68 -5.03
CA ALA A 443 25.88 -26.67 -4.28
C ALA A 443 26.28 -28.06 -3.77
N ALA A 444 25.32 -28.87 -3.30
CA ALA A 444 25.57 -30.24 -2.85
C ALA A 444 25.93 -31.22 -3.98
N ARG A 445 25.69 -30.89 -5.25
CA ARG A 445 26.04 -31.72 -6.42
C ARG A 445 27.33 -31.32 -7.12
N SER A 446 27.84 -30.12 -6.87
CA SER A 446 29.16 -29.65 -7.36
C SER A 446 30.33 -30.05 -6.43
N GLY A 447 30.05 -30.57 -5.23
CA GLY A 447 31.07 -30.98 -4.27
C GLY A 447 31.70 -32.35 -4.58
N CYS A 448 32.55 -32.43 -5.60
CA CYS A 448 33.42 -33.60 -5.82
C CYS A 448 34.88 -33.18 -6.10
N GLY A 449 35.70 -33.33 -5.06
CA GLY A 449 37.17 -33.42 -5.02
C GLY A 449 38.05 -32.80 -6.12
N ALA A 450 38.83 -31.79 -5.73
CA ALA A 450 40.23 -31.67 -6.13
C ALA A 450 41.04 -30.85 -5.09
N THR A 451 42.06 -31.47 -4.49
CA THR A 451 43.08 -30.79 -3.67
C THR A 451 44.20 -30.25 -4.55
N ALA A 452 44.48 -28.95 -4.51
CA ALA A 452 45.74 -28.40 -5.04
C ALA A 452 46.10 -27.05 -4.39
N THR A 453 47.31 -26.96 -3.85
CA THR A 453 47.96 -25.75 -3.36
C THR A 453 48.68 -24.99 -4.48
N ALA A 454 48.50 -23.67 -4.61
CA ALA A 454 49.44 -22.78 -5.30
C ALA A 454 49.27 -21.32 -4.84
N ALA A 455 50.34 -20.54 -4.87
CA ALA A 455 50.43 -19.20 -4.30
C ALA A 455 49.95 -18.08 -5.24
N ALA A 456 49.62 -16.92 -4.66
CA ALA A 456 49.28 -15.69 -5.37
C ALA A 456 50.53 -14.86 -5.74
N PRO A 457 50.48 -14.08 -6.83
CA PRO A 457 51.36 -12.95 -7.05
C PRO A 457 50.62 -11.60 -6.97
N GLU A 458 51.16 -10.65 -6.21
CA GLU A 458 50.85 -9.22 -6.29
C GLU A 458 51.31 -8.62 -7.62
N LEU A 459 50.59 -7.62 -8.15
CA LEU A 459 51.17 -6.57 -9.02
C LEU A 459 50.37 -5.25 -8.93
N GLN A 460 51.07 -4.14 -9.21
CA GLN A 460 50.77 -2.77 -8.75
C GLN A 460 49.83 -1.94 -9.64
N PRO A 461 49.23 -0.85 -9.13
CA PRO A 461 48.38 0.06 -9.92
C PRO A 461 49.20 0.97 -10.85
N LEU A 462 48.67 1.23 -12.05
CA LEU A 462 49.30 2.12 -13.05
C LEU A 462 48.48 3.42 -13.25
N HIS A 463 49.17 4.56 -13.27
CA HIS A 463 48.59 5.86 -13.59
C HIS A 463 48.23 5.99 -15.09
N VAL A 464 47.22 6.82 -15.40
CA VAL A 464 46.90 7.26 -16.76
C VAL A 464 46.95 8.80 -16.82
N ALA A 465 47.67 9.33 -17.82
CA ALA A 465 47.87 10.76 -18.06
C ALA A 465 46.82 11.35 -19.03
N ALA A 466 46.74 12.68 -19.10
CA ALA A 466 45.70 13.41 -19.85
C ALA A 466 46.23 14.18 -21.08
N GLY A 467 45.36 14.35 -22.08
CA GLY A 467 45.46 15.32 -23.18
C GLY A 467 45.77 14.73 -24.57
N PRO A 468 45.50 15.46 -25.68
CA PRO A 468 44.94 16.81 -25.80
C PRO A 468 43.61 16.91 -26.59
N SER A 469 43.02 18.11 -26.64
CA SER A 469 41.83 18.46 -27.42
C SER A 469 42.15 19.15 -28.76
N LEU A 470 41.19 19.16 -29.69
CA LEU A 470 41.08 20.17 -30.75
C LEU A 470 39.59 20.56 -30.97
N LEU A 471 39.35 21.75 -31.54
CA LEU A 471 38.21 22.63 -31.24
C LEU A 471 37.37 23.07 -32.47
N ALA A 472 36.25 23.76 -32.15
CA ALA A 472 35.38 24.63 -32.96
C ALA A 472 34.32 23.93 -33.85
N GLY A 473 33.04 24.35 -33.88
CA GLY A 473 32.27 25.41 -33.18
C GLY A 473 30.80 25.37 -33.69
N ALA A 474 29.84 26.26 -33.38
CA ALA A 474 29.64 27.38 -32.44
C ALA A 474 28.14 27.80 -32.59
N SER A 475 27.37 28.41 -31.67
CA SER A 475 27.48 28.77 -30.24
C SER A 475 26.07 29.07 -29.68
N ALA A 476 25.82 28.95 -28.37
CA ALA A 476 24.57 29.38 -27.72
C ALA A 476 24.77 29.80 -26.24
N THR A 477 23.99 30.76 -25.77
CA THR A 477 24.21 31.55 -24.54
C THR A 477 23.96 30.79 -23.24
N ILE A 478 24.82 31.00 -22.24
CA ILE A 478 24.68 30.47 -20.87
C ILE A 478 23.75 31.35 -20.05
N VAL A 479 22.75 30.73 -19.40
CA VAL A 479 22.14 31.25 -18.16
C VAL A 479 22.27 30.16 -17.10
N SER A 480 23.25 30.32 -16.20
CA SER A 480 23.47 29.39 -15.09
C SER A 480 22.62 29.79 -13.88
N VAL A 481 21.58 29.02 -13.57
CA VAL A 481 20.89 29.13 -12.28
C VAL A 481 21.58 28.18 -11.31
N THR A 482 22.27 28.74 -10.32
CA THR A 482 22.92 27.99 -9.24
C THR A 482 21.89 27.43 -8.26
N SER A 483 21.89 26.12 -8.05
CA SER A 483 21.17 25.50 -6.92
C SER A 483 21.89 25.85 -5.60
N PRO A 484 21.19 26.24 -4.52
CA PRO A 484 21.82 26.50 -3.23
C PRO A 484 22.46 25.23 -2.65
N SER A 485 23.73 25.33 -2.27
CA SER A 485 24.50 24.24 -1.68
C SER A 485 24.02 23.88 -0.26
N THR A 486 23.86 22.58 0.00
CA THR A 486 23.82 22.02 1.36
C THR A 486 25.07 22.45 2.14
N PRO A 487 24.97 22.98 3.37
CA PRO A 487 26.14 23.32 4.17
C PRO A 487 26.97 22.08 4.50
N LYS A 488 28.23 22.06 4.06
CA LYS A 488 29.21 21.07 4.54
C LYS A 488 29.68 21.47 5.93
N TRP A 489 29.24 20.74 6.95
CA TRP A 489 29.86 20.83 8.27
C TRP A 489 31.18 20.04 8.26
N GLN A 490 32.29 20.74 8.49
CA GLN A 490 33.57 20.12 8.81
C GLN A 490 33.55 19.73 10.29
N HIS A 491 33.81 18.45 10.58
CA HIS A 491 34.23 18.04 11.91
C HIS A 491 35.75 17.97 11.92
N ASP A 492 36.37 18.90 12.65
CA ASP A 492 37.76 18.74 13.09
C ASP A 492 37.81 17.58 14.10
N GLY A 493 38.88 16.79 14.02
CA GLY A 493 38.88 15.42 14.52
C GLY A 493 39.29 15.22 15.98
N ALA A 494 39.08 13.98 16.44
CA ALA A 494 39.85 13.35 17.50
C ALA A 494 39.85 11.84 17.26
N ASP A 495 41.00 11.27 16.91
CA ASP A 495 41.17 9.81 16.80
C ASP A 495 41.03 9.15 18.17
N GLY A 496 40.27 8.06 18.24
CA GLY A 496 40.06 7.29 19.46
C GLY A 496 39.59 5.88 19.13
N GLY A 497 40.53 4.97 18.89
CA GLY A 497 40.22 3.58 18.57
C GLY A 497 39.61 2.84 19.75
N ALA A 498 38.56 2.07 19.49
CA ALA A 498 38.01 1.08 20.41
C ALA A 498 37.85 -0.26 19.68
N THR A 499 38.46 -1.30 20.24
CA THR A 499 38.40 -2.69 19.76
C THR A 499 37.00 -3.27 19.96
N GLY A 500 36.57 -4.16 19.06
CA GLY A 500 35.24 -4.78 19.17
C GLY A 500 35.11 -5.78 20.32
N GLU A 501 34.01 -5.68 21.05
CA GLU A 501 33.41 -6.76 21.83
C GLU A 501 31.94 -6.91 21.40
N GLU A 502 31.48 -8.14 21.20
CA GLU A 502 30.07 -8.43 20.90
C GLU A 502 29.21 -8.24 22.16
N LEU A 503 28.22 -7.34 22.10
CA LEU A 503 27.29 -7.13 23.20
C LEU A 503 26.14 -8.17 23.18
N PRO A 504 25.84 -8.84 24.31
CA PRO A 504 24.78 -9.85 24.36
C PRO A 504 23.36 -9.24 24.28
N PRO A 505 22.34 -10.02 23.86
CA PRO A 505 21.04 -9.50 23.37
C PRO A 505 20.14 -8.74 24.36
N GLN A 506 20.59 -8.52 25.60
CA GLN A 506 19.83 -7.84 26.65
C GLN A 506 20.34 -6.41 26.95
N ALA A 507 21.54 -6.04 26.47
CA ALA A 507 22.14 -4.73 26.75
C ALA A 507 21.52 -3.59 25.92
N ALA A 508 21.06 -3.86 24.69
CA ALA A 508 20.50 -2.85 23.78
C ALA A 508 19.20 -2.19 24.32
N TYR A 509 18.51 -2.83 25.27
CA TYR A 509 17.30 -2.30 25.88
C TYR A 509 17.57 -1.34 27.06
N ALA A 510 18.77 -1.40 27.67
CA ALA A 510 19.08 -0.64 28.89
C ALA A 510 19.42 0.85 28.63
N LEU A 511 19.98 1.17 27.46
CA LEU A 511 20.34 2.54 27.08
C LEU A 511 19.14 3.44 26.71
N LEU A 512 17.93 2.87 26.60
CA LEU A 512 16.70 3.60 26.28
C LEU A 512 15.95 4.13 27.52
N THR A 513 16.45 3.90 28.74
CA THR A 513 15.78 4.32 30.00
C THR A 513 16.48 5.45 30.74
N SER A 514 17.62 5.95 30.25
CA SER A 514 18.50 6.86 30.98
C SER A 514 18.29 8.37 30.71
N THR A 515 17.05 8.86 30.71
CA THR A 515 16.76 10.31 30.84
C THR A 515 15.44 10.58 31.58
N GLY A 516 15.54 10.98 32.86
CA GLY A 516 14.43 11.53 33.64
C GLY A 516 13.45 10.51 34.23
N ALA A 517 12.95 10.78 35.43
CA ALA A 517 11.84 10.02 35.98
C ALA A 517 10.57 10.30 35.17
N MET A 518 9.91 9.25 34.68
CA MET A 518 8.62 9.37 34.00
C MET A 518 7.60 10.09 34.92
N PRO A 519 6.93 11.16 34.45
CA PRO A 519 5.79 11.76 35.15
C PRO A 519 4.76 10.70 35.58
N SER A 520 4.17 10.88 36.76
CA SER A 520 3.32 9.86 37.41
C SER A 520 2.16 9.35 36.52
N ALA A 521 1.55 10.23 35.73
CA ALA A 521 0.52 9.85 34.76
C ALA A 521 1.06 8.96 33.63
N LEU A 522 2.25 9.27 33.10
CA LEU A 522 2.90 8.47 32.04
C LEU A 522 3.35 7.10 32.54
N SER A 523 3.85 7.04 33.78
CA SER A 523 4.13 5.77 34.45
C SER A 523 2.88 4.92 34.62
N SER A 524 1.70 5.52 34.80
CA SER A 524 0.45 4.78 34.97
C SER A 524 -0.11 4.19 33.67
N THR A 525 -0.03 4.92 32.55
CA THR A 525 -0.47 4.40 31.23
C THR A 525 0.43 3.25 30.76
N LEU A 526 1.76 3.39 30.88
CA LEU A 526 2.69 2.34 30.49
C LEU A 526 2.49 1.08 31.36
N ALA A 527 2.38 1.22 32.68
CA ALA A 527 2.11 0.09 33.57
C ALA A 527 0.76 -0.60 33.27
N ALA A 528 -0.27 0.16 32.91
CA ALA A 528 -1.57 -0.40 32.48
C ALA A 528 -1.45 -1.17 31.16
N ALA A 529 -0.67 -0.67 30.19
CA ALA A 529 -0.41 -1.35 28.93
C ALA A 529 0.42 -2.63 29.13
N GLU A 530 1.47 -2.59 29.95
CA GLU A 530 2.29 -3.76 30.30
C GLU A 530 1.46 -4.83 31.04
N ALA A 531 0.59 -4.42 31.96
CA ALA A 531 -0.37 -5.32 32.61
C ALA A 531 -1.38 -5.92 31.62
N ALA A 532 -1.94 -5.12 30.71
CA ALA A 532 -2.88 -5.59 29.68
C ALA A 532 -2.22 -6.58 28.70
N CYS A 533 -0.95 -6.38 28.37
CA CYS A 533 -0.18 -7.32 27.55
C CYS A 533 0.17 -8.61 28.32
N SER A 534 0.44 -8.51 29.63
CA SER A 534 0.81 -9.65 30.48
C SER A 534 -0.38 -10.49 30.98
N ALA A 535 -1.61 -9.96 30.91
CA ALA A 535 -2.80 -10.59 31.50
C ALA A 535 -3.18 -11.95 30.89
N GLY A 536 -2.71 -12.26 29.67
CA GLY A 536 -3.03 -13.50 28.97
C GLY A 536 -4.53 -13.69 28.73
N ASP A 537 -4.96 -14.92 28.50
CA ASP A 537 -6.38 -15.26 28.26
C ASP A 537 -7.21 -15.31 29.56
N ALA A 538 -6.74 -14.70 30.65
CA ALA A 538 -7.32 -14.80 31.99
C ALA A 538 -8.64 -14.01 32.19
N MET A 539 -9.11 -13.29 31.16
CA MET A 539 -10.38 -12.58 31.15
C MET A 539 -11.24 -13.03 29.97
N SER A 540 -12.26 -13.83 30.24
CA SER A 540 -13.12 -14.50 29.24
C SER A 540 -14.01 -13.58 28.38
N ASP A 541 -13.90 -12.26 28.54
CA ASP A 541 -14.70 -11.25 27.84
C ASP A 541 -13.84 -10.22 27.08
N VAL A 542 -12.50 -10.34 27.15
CA VAL A 542 -11.59 -9.45 26.41
C VAL A 542 -11.40 -10.00 25.00
N ARG A 543 -11.78 -9.21 23.99
CA ARG A 543 -11.67 -9.58 22.54
C ARG A 543 -10.51 -8.89 21.82
N ARG A 544 -9.83 -7.97 22.51
CA ARG A 544 -8.71 -7.16 22.03
C ARG A 544 -7.50 -7.36 22.95
N ARG A 545 -6.44 -8.01 22.47
CA ARG A 545 -5.21 -8.23 23.24
C ARG A 545 -4.09 -7.34 22.71
N LEU A 546 -3.53 -6.46 23.55
CA LEU A 546 -2.38 -5.66 23.16
C LEU A 546 -1.19 -6.58 22.84
N ARG A 547 -0.55 -6.36 21.69
CA ARG A 547 0.65 -7.11 21.30
C ARG A 547 1.90 -6.59 22.02
N GLN A 548 2.86 -7.46 22.33
CA GLN A 548 4.09 -7.10 23.05
C GLN A 548 4.92 -6.06 22.28
N GLY A 549 4.98 -6.21 20.95
CA GLY A 549 5.64 -5.27 20.06
C GLY A 549 5.01 -3.89 20.04
N SER A 550 3.72 -3.78 20.36
CA SER A 550 2.97 -2.52 20.41
C SER A 550 3.31 -1.66 21.64
N LEU A 551 3.87 -2.24 22.71
CA LEU A 551 4.35 -1.49 23.88
C LEU A 551 5.39 -0.43 23.49
N GLU A 552 6.11 -0.62 22.39
CA GLU A 552 7.03 0.37 21.87
C GLU A 552 6.32 1.66 21.46
N LEU A 553 5.15 1.58 20.81
CA LEU A 553 4.37 2.77 20.46
C LEU A 553 3.87 3.49 21.72
N VAL A 554 3.46 2.74 22.75
CA VAL A 554 3.03 3.31 24.04
C VAL A 554 4.15 4.14 24.67
N ARG A 555 5.40 3.66 24.64
CA ARG A 555 6.57 4.42 25.11
C ARG A 555 6.79 5.70 24.29
N ARG A 556 6.66 5.64 22.96
CA ARG A 556 6.81 6.81 22.08
C ARG A 556 5.71 7.86 22.31
N PHE A 557 4.47 7.42 22.47
CA PHE A 557 3.34 8.31 22.77
C PHE A 557 3.42 8.91 24.18
N ALA A 558 3.91 8.14 25.16
CA ALA A 558 4.14 8.62 26.51
C ALA A 558 5.27 9.67 26.58
N ALA A 559 6.38 9.46 25.87
CA ALA A 559 7.51 10.39 25.82
C ALA A 559 7.21 11.70 25.06
N THR A 560 6.09 11.78 24.34
CA THR A 560 5.75 12.91 23.46
C THR A 560 4.58 13.71 24.06
N PRO A 561 4.79 14.97 24.51
CA PRO A 561 3.70 15.83 24.98
C PRO A 561 2.58 16.05 23.97
N ASP A 562 1.38 16.44 24.42
CA ASP A 562 0.24 16.69 23.53
C ASP A 562 0.30 18.05 22.83
N GLY A 563 0.91 19.06 23.44
CA GLY A 563 1.05 20.41 22.85
C GLY A 563 2.12 20.41 21.75
N LEU A 564 1.80 21.00 20.59
CA LEU A 564 2.59 20.88 19.36
C LEU A 564 4.05 21.32 19.55
N ASP A 565 4.31 22.50 20.09
CA ASP A 565 5.67 23.01 20.27
C ASP A 565 6.50 22.14 21.22
N ALA A 566 5.88 21.62 22.29
CA ALA A 566 6.52 20.74 23.26
C ALA A 566 6.79 19.34 22.67
N ALA A 567 5.89 18.83 21.82
CA ALA A 567 6.08 17.61 21.06
C ALA A 567 7.22 17.76 20.05
N GLN A 568 7.24 18.86 19.29
CA GLN A 568 8.33 19.13 18.34
C GLN A 568 9.68 19.30 19.05
N ALA A 569 9.71 19.99 20.20
CA ALA A 569 10.91 20.10 21.03
C ALA A 569 11.40 18.74 21.56
N SER A 570 10.49 17.87 22.02
CA SER A 570 10.80 16.50 22.44
C SER A 570 11.37 15.65 21.29
N LEU A 571 10.72 15.68 20.12
CA LEU A 571 11.18 14.97 18.93
C LEU A 571 12.57 15.45 18.47
N ARG A 572 12.82 16.77 18.49
CA ARG A 572 14.13 17.39 18.21
C ARG A 572 15.22 17.00 19.21
N ALA A 573 14.87 16.90 20.49
CA ALA A 573 15.83 16.60 21.56
C ALA A 573 16.24 15.13 21.63
N THR A 574 15.50 14.22 20.98
CA THR A 574 15.81 12.79 21.08
C THR A 574 17.02 12.42 20.23
N ALA A 575 18.12 12.04 20.89
CA ALA A 575 19.28 11.45 20.23
C ALA A 575 18.99 9.97 19.91
N TRP A 576 19.30 9.55 18.67
CA TRP A 576 19.03 8.20 18.20
C TRP A 576 20.30 7.54 17.65
N PRO A 577 20.70 6.34 18.15
CA PRO A 577 21.72 5.55 17.47
C PRO A 577 21.22 5.06 16.09
N PRO A 578 22.12 4.63 15.20
CA PRO A 578 21.72 3.87 14.02
C PRO A 578 20.98 2.60 14.44
N LEU A 579 19.79 2.37 13.90
CA LEU A 579 19.03 1.15 14.19
C LEU A 579 19.52 0.02 13.27
N GLU A 580 20.28 -0.92 13.82
CA GLU A 580 20.57 -2.17 13.11
C GLU A 580 19.46 -3.20 13.35
N LEU A 581 18.78 -3.60 12.26
CA LEU A 581 17.81 -4.69 12.34
C LEU A 581 18.54 -6.05 12.47
N PRO A 582 18.09 -6.94 13.39
CA PRO A 582 18.71 -8.24 13.64
C PRO A 582 18.99 -9.05 12.37
N GLN A 583 20.21 -9.59 12.25
CA GLN A 583 20.62 -10.36 11.07
C GLN A 583 19.72 -11.58 10.82
N ALA A 584 19.15 -12.18 11.87
CA ALA A 584 18.21 -13.30 11.78
C ALA A 584 16.90 -12.97 11.02
N LEU A 585 16.53 -11.69 10.93
CA LEU A 585 15.33 -11.22 10.22
C LEU A 585 15.61 -10.87 8.76
N ARG A 586 16.88 -10.84 8.34
CA ARG A 586 17.31 -10.49 6.98
C ARG A 586 17.10 -11.65 6.03
N ARG A 587 16.65 -11.36 4.79
CA ARG A 587 16.61 -12.36 3.72
C ARG A 587 18.01 -12.95 3.49
N PRO A 588 18.19 -14.28 3.50
CA PRO A 588 19.50 -14.88 3.24
C PRO A 588 20.08 -14.43 1.91
N GLU A 589 21.36 -14.05 1.89
CA GLU A 589 22.04 -13.74 0.64
C GLU A 589 22.13 -14.99 -0.26
N PRO A 590 22.04 -14.82 -1.60
CA PRO A 590 22.40 -15.89 -2.51
C PRO A 590 23.89 -16.23 -2.32
N SER A 591 24.20 -17.49 -2.02
CA SER A 591 25.57 -17.95 -1.77
C SER A 591 26.51 -17.54 -2.90
N SER A 592 27.56 -16.79 -2.57
CA SER A 592 28.57 -16.24 -3.49
C SER A 592 29.51 -17.32 -4.06
N GLY A 593 28.97 -18.18 -4.91
CA GLY A 593 29.66 -19.32 -5.53
C GLY A 593 29.93 -19.14 -7.01
N GLY A 594 31.15 -18.70 -7.35
CA GLY A 594 31.74 -18.83 -8.70
C GLY A 594 31.37 -17.75 -9.71
N GLY A 595 32.31 -16.85 -10.00
CA GLY A 595 32.21 -15.98 -11.17
C GLY A 595 32.30 -16.80 -12.46
N VAL A 596 31.29 -16.71 -13.33
CA VAL A 596 31.33 -17.29 -14.67
C VAL A 596 32.05 -16.31 -15.59
N GLY A 597 33.22 -16.71 -16.10
CA GLY A 597 34.05 -15.87 -16.96
C GLY A 597 33.38 -15.47 -18.27
N ALA A 598 33.73 -14.30 -18.79
CA ALA A 598 33.30 -13.85 -20.11
C ALA A 598 33.93 -14.71 -21.21
N GLY A 599 33.11 -15.32 -22.08
CA GLY A 599 33.60 -16.16 -23.18
C GLY A 599 32.52 -16.64 -24.15
N GLY A 600 32.30 -15.91 -25.24
CA GLY A 600 31.43 -16.29 -26.37
C GLY A 600 29.93 -16.01 -26.14
N VAL A 601 29.16 -15.47 -27.10
CA VAL A 601 29.45 -15.16 -28.52
C VAL A 601 28.82 -13.80 -28.86
N LEU A 602 29.59 -12.92 -29.50
CA LEU A 602 29.09 -11.69 -30.11
C LEU A 602 28.63 -12.00 -31.55
N GLY A 603 27.39 -11.67 -31.90
CA GLY A 603 26.83 -11.85 -33.24
C GLY A 603 25.90 -10.69 -33.59
N VAL A 604 26.45 -9.65 -34.21
CA VAL A 604 25.77 -8.38 -34.50
C VAL A 604 24.81 -8.51 -35.67
N LEU A 605 23.65 -7.83 -35.60
CA LEU A 605 23.05 -7.22 -36.79
C LEU A 605 22.21 -5.98 -36.41
N VAL A 606 22.84 -4.82 -36.56
CA VAL A 606 22.18 -3.52 -36.69
C VAL A 606 21.70 -3.39 -38.13
N LEU A 607 20.46 -2.92 -38.36
CA LEU A 607 20.11 -2.25 -39.62
C LEU A 607 18.84 -1.41 -39.45
N GLY A 608 18.86 -0.20 -39.98
CA GLY A 608 17.71 0.69 -40.06
C GLY A 608 17.70 1.48 -41.38
N ALA A 609 16.48 1.85 -41.79
CA ALA A 609 16.13 2.82 -42.83
C ALA A 609 16.32 2.49 -44.33
N ALA A 610 15.34 2.99 -45.09
CA ALA A 610 15.31 3.31 -46.53
C ALA A 610 15.22 2.20 -47.60
N GLY A 611 14.43 2.48 -48.66
CA GLY A 611 14.60 1.88 -49.99
C GLY A 611 13.37 1.19 -50.61
N LEU A 612 12.70 1.87 -51.55
CA LEU A 612 11.72 1.25 -52.46
C LEU A 612 12.34 0.14 -53.33
N LEU A 613 11.58 -0.92 -53.62
CA LEU A 613 11.08 -1.24 -54.99
C LEU A 613 10.30 -2.56 -55.03
N VAL A 614 9.23 -2.60 -55.84
CA VAL A 614 8.40 -3.79 -56.12
C VAL A 614 8.58 -4.17 -57.59
N PRO A 615 8.72 -5.46 -57.92
CA PRO A 615 7.76 -6.02 -58.90
C PRO A 615 7.06 -7.31 -58.42
N ARG A 616 5.74 -7.36 -58.69
CA ARG A 616 4.91 -8.58 -58.77
C ARG A 616 5.08 -9.19 -60.18
N PRO A 617 4.77 -10.49 -60.46
CA PRO A 617 3.53 -11.20 -60.07
C PRO A 617 3.76 -12.67 -59.64
N LEU A 618 2.79 -13.56 -59.39
CA LEU A 618 1.31 -13.55 -59.36
C LEU A 618 0.95 -14.46 -58.15
N GLY A 619 0.03 -14.14 -57.24
CA GLY A 619 -1.30 -13.63 -57.47
C GLY A 619 -2.38 -14.74 -57.48
N ARG A 620 -2.35 -15.70 -56.52
CA ARG A 620 -3.56 -16.50 -56.18
C ARG A 620 -3.62 -17.18 -54.79
N ALA A 621 -2.51 -17.39 -54.06
CA ALA A 621 -2.52 -18.14 -52.78
C ALA A 621 -2.62 -17.28 -51.48
N LEU A 622 -2.65 -15.94 -51.56
CA LEU A 622 -2.65 -15.04 -50.39
C LEU A 622 -3.88 -14.12 -50.35
N ARG A 623 -5.09 -14.70 -50.34
CA ARG A 623 -6.34 -13.97 -50.04
C ARG A 623 -7.18 -14.53 -48.89
N SER A 624 -6.69 -15.57 -48.18
CA SER A 624 -7.36 -16.18 -47.02
C SER A 624 -6.63 -16.01 -45.68
N VAL A 625 -5.45 -15.37 -45.63
CA VAL A 625 -4.66 -15.15 -44.39
C VAL A 625 -4.52 -13.64 -44.05
N GLY A 626 -4.96 -12.74 -44.93
CA GLY A 626 -4.72 -11.29 -44.88
C GLY A 626 -5.57 -10.47 -43.90
N ARG A 627 -5.96 -11.01 -42.73
CA ARG A 627 -6.62 -10.24 -41.64
C ARG A 627 -6.18 -10.58 -40.21
N VAL A 628 -5.17 -11.44 -40.00
CA VAL A 628 -4.73 -11.89 -38.66
C VAL A 628 -3.32 -11.44 -38.28
N ALA A 629 -2.53 -10.91 -39.22
CA ALA A 629 -1.08 -10.70 -39.06
C ALA A 629 -0.63 -9.23 -38.89
N LEU A 630 -1.41 -8.37 -38.23
CA LEU A 630 -0.95 -7.01 -37.87
C LEU A 630 -1.35 -6.53 -36.47
N SER A 631 -1.71 -7.46 -35.57
CA SER A 631 -2.06 -7.19 -34.16
C SER A 631 -1.16 -7.92 -33.16
N ALA A 632 -0.05 -8.50 -33.62
CA ALA A 632 0.74 -9.52 -32.89
C ALA A 632 2.16 -9.07 -32.49
N LEU A 633 2.42 -7.75 -32.41
CA LEU A 633 3.64 -7.18 -31.86
C LEU A 633 3.28 -6.19 -30.74
N TYR A 634 3.87 -6.40 -29.55
CA TYR A 634 3.73 -5.58 -28.33
C TYR A 634 2.48 -5.69 -27.43
N VAL A 635 1.96 -6.91 -27.22
CA VAL A 635 1.48 -7.43 -25.90
C VAL A 635 1.65 -8.96 -25.93
N PRO A 636 2.67 -9.58 -25.30
CA PRO A 636 2.49 -10.05 -23.90
C PRO A 636 3.79 -10.31 -23.09
N VAL A 637 3.98 -9.63 -21.94
CA VAL A 637 5.03 -10.01 -20.95
C VAL A 637 4.46 -10.60 -19.64
N LEU A 638 3.17 -10.40 -19.36
CA LEU A 638 2.53 -10.86 -18.11
C LEU A 638 1.82 -12.23 -18.18
N LEU A 639 1.93 -13.00 -19.27
CA LEU A 639 1.17 -14.26 -19.44
C LEU A 639 1.98 -15.51 -19.87
N ALA A 640 3.28 -15.38 -20.18
CA ALA A 640 4.07 -16.49 -20.74
C ALA A 640 4.72 -17.44 -19.68
N GLY A 641 4.29 -17.40 -18.42
CA GLY A 641 4.88 -18.24 -17.34
C GLY A 641 4.35 -19.67 -17.24
N ALA A 642 3.18 -19.98 -17.82
CA ALA A 642 2.43 -21.22 -17.52
C ALA A 642 2.19 -22.16 -18.72
N ALA A 643 2.30 -21.68 -19.97
CA ALA A 643 1.90 -22.46 -21.15
C ALA A 643 3.03 -23.34 -21.74
N TRP A 644 4.31 -23.05 -21.44
CA TRP A 644 5.46 -23.70 -22.10
C TRP A 644 6.14 -24.78 -21.23
N ARG A 645 5.34 -25.62 -20.56
CA ARG A 645 5.84 -26.77 -19.76
C ARG A 645 5.09 -28.10 -19.95
N ARG A 646 4.18 -28.20 -20.92
CA ARG A 646 3.44 -29.47 -21.22
C ARG A 646 3.86 -30.20 -22.49
N ILE A 647 4.88 -29.71 -23.22
CA ILE A 647 5.36 -30.34 -24.47
C ILE A 647 6.78 -30.94 -24.32
N ALA A 648 7.54 -30.54 -23.29
CA ALA A 648 8.91 -31.02 -23.04
C ALA A 648 9.00 -31.92 -21.79
N GLY A 649 8.14 -32.93 -21.71
CA GLY A 649 8.05 -33.86 -20.57
C GLY A 649 7.66 -35.29 -20.93
N GLY A 650 7.84 -35.68 -22.20
CA GLY A 650 7.43 -36.98 -22.74
C GLY A 650 8.60 -37.76 -23.33
N ALA A 651 9.60 -38.11 -22.52
CA ALA A 651 10.68 -39.01 -22.93
C ALA A 651 11.26 -39.81 -21.75
N GLY A 652 11.02 -41.12 -21.74
CA GLY A 652 11.87 -42.14 -21.12
C GLY A 652 11.97 -42.20 -19.59
N ALA A 653 11.23 -43.15 -18.98
CA ALA A 653 11.84 -44.36 -18.43
C ALA A 653 10.74 -45.31 -17.92
N ALA A 654 10.77 -46.58 -18.34
CA ALA A 654 9.89 -47.61 -17.82
C ALA A 654 10.62 -48.44 -16.75
N SER A 655 9.95 -48.72 -15.64
CA SER A 655 10.23 -49.90 -14.82
C SER A 655 8.95 -50.38 -14.17
N SER A 656 8.73 -51.69 -14.23
CA SER A 656 7.49 -52.37 -13.89
C SER A 656 7.47 -52.91 -12.46
N SER A 657 6.33 -52.78 -11.76
CA SER A 657 5.71 -53.92 -11.06
C SER A 657 4.29 -53.64 -10.52
N SER A 658 3.31 -54.34 -11.11
CA SER A 658 2.16 -54.99 -10.47
C SER A 658 1.71 -54.58 -9.05
N ALA A 659 0.46 -54.10 -8.94
CA ALA A 659 -0.59 -54.81 -8.18
C ALA A 659 -2.03 -54.34 -8.57
N TYR A 660 -3.00 -55.28 -8.55
CA TYR A 660 -4.41 -55.08 -8.90
C TYR A 660 -5.26 -54.48 -7.77
N GLY A 661 -6.41 -53.84 -8.08
CA GLY A 661 -7.46 -53.65 -7.07
C GLY A 661 -8.66 -52.72 -7.35
N ARG A 662 -9.59 -53.10 -8.26
CA ARG A 662 -11.07 -52.94 -8.16
C ARG A 662 -11.64 -51.72 -7.38
N LEU A 663 -12.41 -50.79 -7.95
CA LEU A 663 -13.81 -50.97 -8.40
C LEU A 663 -14.37 -49.69 -9.08
N LEU A 664 -15.39 -49.86 -9.94
CA LEU A 664 -16.21 -48.81 -10.57
C LEU A 664 -17.72 -49.10 -10.25
N PRO A 665 -18.70 -48.24 -10.60
CA PRO A 665 -19.61 -47.66 -9.63
C PRO A 665 -21.04 -48.25 -9.67
N ALA A 666 -21.89 -47.82 -8.73
CA ALA A 666 -23.34 -48.02 -8.81
C ALA A 666 -24.10 -46.74 -8.44
N SER A 667 -24.87 -46.23 -9.39
CA SER A 667 -25.90 -45.19 -9.20
C SER A 667 -27.27 -45.83 -8.98
N GLY A 668 -28.13 -45.29 -8.10
CA GLY A 668 -29.52 -45.75 -8.03
C GLY A 668 -30.41 -45.07 -6.99
N ALA A 669 -31.56 -44.57 -7.48
CA ALA A 669 -32.84 -44.35 -6.77
C ALA A 669 -32.94 -43.26 -5.65
N LEU A 670 -34.11 -42.63 -5.40
CA LEU A 670 -35.23 -42.23 -6.29
C LEU A 670 -36.15 -41.24 -5.52
N ALA A 671 -36.81 -40.33 -6.26
CA ALA A 671 -38.14 -39.74 -6.00
C ALA A 671 -38.48 -38.98 -4.70
N GLY A 672 -39.14 -37.82 -4.87
CA GLY A 672 -40.40 -37.57 -4.13
C GLY A 672 -40.72 -36.15 -3.67
N ARG A 673 -41.23 -35.28 -4.55
CA ARG A 673 -42.57 -34.66 -4.43
C ARG A 673 -42.86 -33.67 -5.58
N VAL A 674 -44.11 -33.69 -6.05
CA VAL A 674 -44.68 -32.79 -7.05
C VAL A 674 -45.85 -32.05 -6.43
N ALA A 675 -45.88 -30.72 -6.62
CA ALA A 675 -47.08 -29.90 -6.69
C ALA A 675 -46.70 -28.62 -7.48
N GLY A 676 -47.46 -28.11 -8.45
CA GLY A 676 -48.77 -28.57 -8.92
C GLY A 676 -49.76 -27.41 -9.00
N ALA A 677 -49.51 -26.43 -9.88
CA ALA A 677 -50.46 -25.37 -10.19
C ALA A 677 -50.36 -24.97 -11.67
N ALA A 678 -51.37 -25.39 -12.43
CA ALA A 678 -51.67 -24.93 -13.77
C ALA A 678 -52.26 -23.48 -13.71
N LEU A 679 -52.62 -22.77 -14.78
CA LEU A 679 -53.06 -23.16 -16.14
C LEU A 679 -53.12 -21.88 -17.03
N LEU A 680 -53.32 -22.06 -18.35
CA LEU A 680 -53.62 -21.06 -19.41
C LEU A 680 -52.43 -20.17 -19.87
N GLY A 681 -52.14 -19.98 -21.16
CA GLY A 681 -52.72 -20.56 -22.39
C GLY A 681 -52.92 -19.51 -23.48
N GLY A 682 -52.15 -19.58 -24.58
CA GLY A 682 -52.33 -18.69 -25.75
C GLY A 682 -51.04 -18.35 -26.52
N GLU A 683 -50.69 -19.16 -27.50
CA GLU A 683 -49.77 -18.82 -28.60
C GLU A 683 -50.55 -18.27 -29.82
N PRO A 684 -49.91 -17.79 -30.91
CA PRO A 684 -48.78 -16.86 -31.00
C PRO A 684 -49.01 -15.77 -32.09
N ARG A 685 -48.08 -14.81 -32.26
CA ARG A 685 -47.64 -14.14 -33.53
C ARG A 685 -47.11 -12.72 -33.29
N GLY A 686 -46.17 -12.29 -34.13
CA GLY A 686 -45.76 -10.88 -34.24
C GLY A 686 -44.23 -10.71 -34.29
N THR A 687 -43.67 -10.74 -35.49
CA THR A 687 -42.29 -10.31 -35.77
C THR A 687 -42.18 -8.78 -35.86
N GLU A 688 -40.93 -8.27 -35.86
CA GLU A 688 -40.55 -6.83 -35.83
C GLU A 688 -40.73 -6.20 -34.43
N GLY A 689 -39.83 -5.35 -33.92
CA GLY A 689 -38.54 -4.85 -34.42
C GLY A 689 -38.11 -3.60 -33.61
N MET A 690 -36.79 -3.38 -33.49
CA MET A 690 -36.12 -2.21 -32.83
C MET A 690 -36.12 -2.08 -31.29
N ALA A 691 -34.88 -1.91 -30.77
CA ALA A 691 -34.43 -1.06 -29.65
C ALA A 691 -35.17 -1.09 -28.30
N VAL A 692 -34.47 -1.57 -27.25
CA VAL A 692 -33.54 -0.77 -26.41
C VAL A 692 -32.30 -1.62 -26.11
#